data_AF-A0A7I9XTF0-F1
#
_entry.id   AF-A0A7I9XTF0-F1
#
_cell.length_a   1.000
_cell.length_b   1.000
_cell.length_c   1.000
_cell.angle_alpha   90.00
_cell.angle_beta   90.00
_cell.angle_gamma   90.00
#
_symmetry.space_group_name_H-M   'P 1'
#
loop_
_entity.id
_entity.type
_entity.pdbx_description
1 polymer ?
#
loop_
_entity_poly.entity_id
_entity_poly.type
_entity_poly.pdbx_seq_one_letter_code
_entity_poly.pdbx_strand_id
1 'polypeptide(L)'
;MRPPVPLDEVEPASEIVKRFSTGAMSYGSISAEAHETLAIAMNRLGGRSNWGEGGEHASRYERDPNGDWRRSAIKQVASARFGVTSHYLTNCTDIQIKMAQGAKPGEGGQLPGAKVYPWIAEVRHSTPGVGLISPPPHHDIYSIEDLAQLIYDLKNANPAARIHVKLVAEVGVGTVAAGVSKAHADVVLISGHDGGTGAAPLTSLKHAGAPWELGLAETQQTLLLNGLRDRIVVQVDGQLKTGRDVMIAALLGAEEFGFATAPLVVSGCVMMRVCHLDTCPVGVATQNPILRQRFTGRPEFVENFFLFIAEEVREYMAQLGFRTLNEAVGQVGSLDTTLARAHWKAHKLDLTPVLHEPESAFMNQDLYCSSSQDHGLDKALDQQLIVMSREALDSGTPVRFSTTISNVNRTVGTMLGHEVTKAYGSQGLPDGTIDITFDGSAGNSFGAFLPKGITLRVYGDANDYVGKGLSGGRIVIRPPDNTPENYVAEDNIIAGNVILFGATSGEAFLRGVVGERFAVRNSGAHAVVEGVGDHGCEYMTGGRVVVLGRTGRNFAAGMSGGVAYVYDPDGTFPSHLNTEMVDLDQLDEDDLEWLHSMIEMHVDATDSAVGQRILADWPTQQRHFAKVMPRDYKRVLQAIAEAERTGTDVDQAVMAAAHG
;
A
#
# COMPACT_ATOMS: atom_id res chain seq x y z
N MET A 1 -23.34 6.17 37.58
CA MET A 1 -23.46 7.01 36.37
C MET A 1 -23.18 8.45 36.75
N ARG A 2 -22.49 9.19 35.88
CA ARG A 2 -22.23 10.64 36.07
C ARG A 2 -23.55 11.41 35.93
N PRO A 3 -23.71 12.58 36.58
CA PRO A 3 -24.86 13.43 36.34
C PRO A 3 -24.81 13.98 34.90
N PRO A 4 -25.96 14.09 34.20
CA PRO A 4 -26.02 14.72 32.88
C PRO A 4 -25.47 16.15 32.92
N VAL A 5 -24.90 16.61 31.80
CA VAL A 5 -24.39 17.97 31.62
C VAL A 5 -25.20 18.72 30.56
N PRO A 6 -25.28 20.06 30.62
CA PRO A 6 -25.85 20.86 29.55
C PRO A 6 -25.14 20.64 28.21
N LEU A 7 -25.90 20.61 27.10
CA LEU A 7 -25.36 20.34 25.76
C LEU A 7 -24.34 21.39 25.29
N ASP A 8 -24.49 22.63 25.75
CA ASP A 8 -23.57 23.75 25.49
C ASP A 8 -22.21 23.61 26.19
N GLU A 9 -22.11 22.76 27.22
CA GLU A 9 -20.82 22.41 27.84
C GLU A 9 -20.08 21.28 27.09
N VAL A 10 -20.76 20.58 26.17
CA VAL A 10 -20.16 19.52 25.36
C VAL A 10 -19.43 20.12 24.18
N GLU A 11 -18.24 19.60 23.87
CA GLU A 11 -17.44 20.02 22.72
C GLU A 11 -18.28 20.08 21.42
N PRO A 12 -18.03 21.06 20.53
CA PRO A 12 -18.87 21.28 19.38
C PRO A 12 -18.73 20.17 18.33
N ALA A 13 -19.76 20.00 17.50
CA ALA A 13 -19.78 18.97 16.45
C ALA A 13 -18.60 19.10 15.47
N SER A 14 -18.09 20.32 15.28
CA SER A 14 -16.92 20.64 14.46
C SER A 14 -15.61 20.04 14.99
N GLU A 15 -15.50 19.73 16.29
CA GLU A 15 -14.34 19.03 16.84
C GLU A 15 -14.51 17.51 16.79
N ILE A 16 -15.72 17.01 17.07
CA ILE A 16 -16.02 15.57 16.99
C ILE A 16 -15.83 15.03 15.57
N VAL A 17 -16.27 15.77 14.55
CA VAL A 17 -16.18 15.32 13.15
C VAL A 17 -14.74 15.10 12.67
N LYS A 18 -13.74 15.73 13.31
CA LYS A 18 -12.31 15.52 12.98
C LYS A 18 -11.83 14.11 13.31
N ARG A 19 -12.57 13.40 14.17
CA ARG A 19 -12.33 11.98 14.53
C ARG A 19 -13.01 11.02 13.55
N PHE A 20 -13.80 11.53 12.62
CA PHE A 20 -14.47 10.72 11.61
C PHE A 20 -13.62 10.62 10.35
N SER A 21 -13.68 9.43 9.75
CA SER A 21 -13.07 9.19 8.46
C SER A 21 -14.00 8.44 7.51
N THR A 22 -13.90 8.72 6.22
CA THR A 22 -14.52 7.84 5.22
C THR A 22 -13.62 6.62 5.02
N GLY A 23 -14.21 5.43 5.07
CA GLY A 23 -13.46 4.17 4.97
C GLY A 23 -12.72 4.00 3.65
N ALA A 24 -11.70 3.15 3.66
CA ALA A 24 -10.86 2.82 2.51
C ALA A 24 -11.69 2.17 1.38
N MET A 25 -11.98 2.91 0.31
CA MET A 25 -12.77 2.44 -0.83
C MET A 25 -12.07 2.78 -2.14
N SER A 26 -11.43 1.80 -2.76
CA SER A 26 -10.53 2.05 -3.90
C SER A 26 -11.24 2.71 -5.07
N TYR A 27 -10.57 3.68 -5.69
CA TYR A 27 -10.85 4.05 -7.08
C TYR A 27 -10.71 2.82 -8.00
N GLY A 28 -11.69 2.64 -8.87
CA GLY A 28 -11.95 1.38 -9.59
C GLY A 28 -13.15 0.64 -8.99
N SER A 29 -13.19 0.43 -7.68
CA SER A 29 -14.38 -0.10 -7.01
C SER A 29 -15.52 0.94 -7.03
N ILE A 30 -15.21 2.18 -6.65
CA ILE A 30 -16.10 3.34 -6.79
C ILE A 30 -15.63 4.28 -7.89
N SER A 31 -16.55 5.08 -8.41
CA SER A 31 -16.31 6.08 -9.45
C SER A 31 -15.44 7.23 -8.94
N ALA A 32 -14.84 7.98 -9.86
CA ALA A 32 -14.06 9.17 -9.50
C ALA A 32 -14.95 10.19 -8.79
N GLU A 33 -16.19 10.37 -9.27
CA GLU A 33 -17.16 11.32 -8.75
C GLU A 33 -17.49 11.05 -7.29
N ALA A 34 -17.77 9.79 -6.94
CA ALA A 34 -18.01 9.39 -5.55
C ALA A 34 -16.76 9.60 -4.69
N HIS A 35 -15.59 9.25 -5.21
CA HIS A 35 -14.33 9.32 -4.48
C HIS A 35 -13.86 10.78 -4.22
N GLU A 36 -14.05 11.67 -5.20
CA GLU A 36 -13.72 13.10 -5.09
C GLU A 36 -14.71 13.80 -4.18
N THR A 37 -16.00 13.47 -4.28
CA THR A 37 -17.06 14.01 -3.40
C THR A 37 -16.76 13.75 -1.92
N LEU A 38 -16.37 12.53 -1.57
CA LEU A 38 -16.00 12.18 -0.20
C LEU A 38 -14.76 12.94 0.27
N ALA A 39 -13.74 13.06 -0.58
CA ALA A 39 -12.51 13.76 -0.22
C ALA A 39 -12.75 15.26 0.03
N ILE A 40 -13.49 15.92 -0.85
CA ILE A 40 -13.84 17.35 -0.70
C ILE A 40 -14.60 17.57 0.61
N ALA A 41 -15.62 16.77 0.88
CA ALA A 41 -16.43 16.88 2.09
C ALA A 41 -15.59 16.73 3.37
N MET A 42 -14.75 15.69 3.44
CA MET A 42 -13.93 15.46 4.63
C MET A 42 -12.85 16.53 4.81
N ASN A 43 -12.25 17.02 3.72
CA ASN A 43 -11.27 18.09 3.78
C ASN A 43 -11.88 19.42 4.25
N ARG A 44 -13.13 19.72 3.85
CA ARG A 44 -13.87 20.90 4.35
C ARG A 44 -14.21 20.79 5.84
N LEU A 45 -14.54 19.59 6.31
CA LEU A 45 -14.86 19.31 7.72
C LEU A 45 -13.61 19.21 8.63
N GLY A 46 -12.41 19.09 8.06
CA GLY A 46 -11.20 18.77 8.82
C GLY A 46 -11.14 17.33 9.34
N GLY A 47 -12.04 16.46 8.87
CA GLY A 47 -11.92 15.01 9.05
C GLY A 47 -11.01 14.40 7.98
N ARG A 48 -11.10 13.08 7.77
CA ARG A 48 -10.20 12.38 6.84
C ARG A 48 -10.93 11.52 5.83
N SER A 49 -10.54 11.58 4.56
CA SER A 49 -10.95 10.57 3.58
C SER A 49 -9.81 9.58 3.32
N ASN A 50 -10.16 8.31 3.07
CA ASN A 50 -9.21 7.27 2.73
C ASN A 50 -9.39 6.81 1.29
N TRP A 51 -8.29 6.82 0.54
CA TRP A 51 -8.28 6.43 -0.86
C TRP A 51 -8.53 4.92 -1.11
N GLY A 52 -8.11 4.07 -0.17
CA GLY A 52 -8.07 2.63 -0.36
C GLY A 52 -6.96 2.15 -1.30
N GLU A 53 -7.06 0.91 -1.76
CA GLU A 53 -5.96 0.17 -2.40
C GLU A 53 -5.73 0.48 -3.90
N GLY A 54 -6.32 1.56 -4.42
CA GLY A 54 -6.42 1.79 -5.86
C GLY A 54 -5.36 2.69 -6.50
N GLY A 55 -4.46 3.31 -5.73
CA GLY A 55 -3.55 4.37 -6.19
C GLY A 55 -4.27 5.69 -6.47
N GLU A 56 -3.67 6.86 -6.23
CA GLU A 56 -4.33 8.17 -6.40
C GLU A 56 -3.69 8.99 -7.53
N HIS A 57 -4.52 9.56 -8.41
CA HIS A 57 -4.04 10.39 -9.50
C HIS A 57 -3.46 11.72 -8.98
N ALA A 58 -2.28 12.10 -9.49
CA ALA A 58 -1.52 13.24 -8.99
C ALA A 58 -2.21 14.60 -9.16
N SER A 59 -3.13 14.73 -10.14
CA SER A 59 -3.91 15.96 -10.34
C SER A 59 -4.78 16.35 -9.13
N ARG A 60 -5.00 15.43 -8.18
CA ARG A 60 -5.78 15.71 -6.95
C ARG A 60 -4.95 16.34 -5.85
N TYR A 61 -3.61 16.40 -5.98
CA TYR A 61 -2.72 16.85 -4.91
C TYR A 61 -2.75 18.37 -4.74
N GLU A 62 -3.02 19.10 -5.81
CA GLU A 62 -3.25 20.54 -5.76
C GLU A 62 -4.71 20.87 -5.44
N ARG A 63 -4.92 22.09 -4.94
CA ARG A 63 -6.27 22.60 -4.72
C ARG A 63 -6.88 23.06 -6.03
N ASP A 64 -8.18 22.83 -6.16
CA ASP A 64 -8.93 23.36 -7.29
C ASP A 64 -9.07 24.89 -7.17
N PRO A 65 -9.34 25.62 -8.28
CA PRO A 65 -9.45 27.07 -8.27
C PRO A 65 -10.53 27.64 -7.32
N ASN A 66 -11.52 26.83 -6.95
CA ASN A 66 -12.57 27.19 -5.99
C ASN A 66 -12.16 26.99 -4.51
N GLY A 67 -10.94 26.51 -4.25
CA GLY A 67 -10.41 26.23 -2.91
C GLY A 67 -10.64 24.80 -2.41
N ASP A 68 -11.45 24.00 -3.12
CA ASP A 68 -11.67 22.60 -2.78
C ASP A 68 -10.40 21.79 -2.96
N TRP A 69 -10.31 20.71 -2.18
CA TRP A 69 -9.19 19.80 -2.25
C TRP A 69 -9.68 18.39 -2.43
N ARG A 70 -9.32 17.79 -3.56
CA ARG A 70 -9.69 16.41 -3.89
C ARG A 70 -8.71 15.39 -3.33
N ARG A 71 -7.56 15.79 -2.80
CA ARG A 71 -6.58 14.88 -2.20
C ARG A 71 -7.18 14.10 -1.03
N SER A 72 -6.95 12.79 -1.00
CA SER A 72 -7.30 12.00 0.19
C SER A 72 -6.26 12.17 1.29
N ALA A 73 -6.72 12.36 2.53
CA ALA A 73 -5.83 12.53 3.68
C ALA A 73 -5.11 11.23 4.05
N ILE A 74 -5.81 10.10 3.95
CA ILE A 74 -5.28 8.76 4.21
C ILE A 74 -5.00 8.04 2.89
N LYS A 75 -3.77 7.58 2.73
CA LYS A 75 -3.31 6.77 1.61
C LYS A 75 -3.05 5.35 2.06
N GLN A 76 -3.45 4.37 1.28
CA GLN A 76 -3.35 2.97 1.68
C GLN A 76 -2.18 2.28 0.98
N VAL A 77 -1.44 1.50 1.74
CA VAL A 77 -0.42 0.57 1.27
C VAL A 77 -0.96 -0.83 1.52
N ALA A 78 -1.41 -1.49 0.45
CA ALA A 78 -1.96 -2.85 0.45
C ALA A 78 -1.04 -3.80 -0.32
N SER A 79 -1.27 -5.12 -0.21
CA SER A 79 -0.39 -6.18 -0.73
C SER A 79 0.04 -6.04 -2.19
N ALA A 80 -0.81 -5.53 -3.08
CA ALA A 80 -0.46 -5.37 -4.50
C ALA A 80 0.33 -4.08 -4.83
N ARG A 81 0.45 -3.14 -3.90
CA ARG A 81 1.14 -1.84 -4.06
C ARG A 81 0.67 -1.00 -5.26
N PHE A 82 -0.60 -1.13 -5.67
CA PHE A 82 -1.13 -0.35 -6.78
C PHE A 82 -1.01 1.16 -6.53
N GLY A 83 -0.35 1.86 -7.47
CA GLY A 83 -0.13 3.31 -7.42
C GLY A 83 0.68 3.80 -6.22
N VAL A 84 1.40 2.92 -5.51
CA VAL A 84 2.26 3.31 -4.39
C VAL A 84 3.61 3.79 -4.95
N THR A 85 3.76 5.10 -5.05
CA THR A 85 4.98 5.79 -5.51
C THR A 85 5.51 6.73 -4.42
N SER A 86 6.75 7.22 -4.55
CA SER A 86 7.26 8.30 -3.70
C SER A 86 6.31 9.52 -3.65
N HIS A 87 5.80 9.92 -4.82
CA HIS A 87 4.91 11.08 -4.96
C HIS A 87 3.55 10.84 -4.30
N TYR A 88 3.05 9.60 -4.36
CA TYR A 88 1.87 9.17 -3.61
C TYR A 88 2.11 9.28 -2.10
N LEU A 89 3.15 8.65 -1.57
CA LEU A 89 3.42 8.61 -0.12
C LEU A 89 3.70 10.00 0.47
N THR A 90 4.36 10.88 -0.28
CA THR A 90 4.64 12.26 0.11
C THR A 90 3.37 13.11 0.27
N ASN A 91 2.32 12.83 -0.51
CA ASN A 91 1.12 13.66 -0.58
C ASN A 91 -0.03 13.19 0.33
N CYS A 92 0.24 12.87 1.59
CA CYS A 92 -0.79 12.50 2.58
C CYS A 92 -0.44 12.94 4.01
N THR A 93 -1.42 12.84 4.91
CA THR A 93 -1.23 13.03 6.35
C THR A 93 -1.14 11.70 7.09
N ASP A 94 -1.72 10.65 6.53
CA ASP A 94 -1.78 9.33 7.14
C ASP A 94 -1.53 8.26 6.08
N ILE A 95 -0.72 7.26 6.41
CA ILE A 95 -0.47 6.09 5.57
C ILE A 95 -1.04 4.86 6.28
N GLN A 96 -1.92 4.11 5.62
CA GLN A 96 -2.55 2.92 6.17
C GLN A 96 -2.02 1.64 5.54
N ILE A 97 -1.31 0.84 6.34
CA ILE A 97 -0.98 -0.54 6.02
C ILE A 97 -2.26 -1.38 6.15
N LYS A 98 -2.70 -1.96 5.03
CA LYS A 98 -3.92 -2.77 4.99
C LYS A 98 -3.58 -4.26 5.13
N MET A 99 -3.51 -4.75 6.37
CA MET A 99 -3.33 -6.19 6.61
C MET A 99 -4.55 -6.97 6.13
N ALA A 100 -5.75 -6.48 6.44
CA ALA A 100 -6.99 -7.17 6.11
C ALA A 100 -8.19 -6.21 6.01
N GLN A 101 -9.34 -6.74 5.57
CA GLN A 101 -10.64 -6.05 5.63
C GLN A 101 -11.73 -7.03 6.07
N GLY A 102 -12.73 -6.55 6.80
CA GLY A 102 -13.75 -7.39 7.41
C GLY A 102 -14.52 -8.29 6.43
N ALA A 103 -14.75 -7.81 5.21
CA ALA A 103 -15.48 -8.53 4.17
C ALA A 103 -14.76 -9.80 3.65
N LYS A 104 -13.44 -9.85 3.76
CA LYS A 104 -12.58 -10.94 3.26
C LYS A 104 -11.20 -10.91 3.94
N PRO A 105 -11.12 -11.30 5.23
CA PRO A 105 -9.92 -11.08 6.03
C PRO A 105 -8.69 -11.86 5.56
N GLY A 106 -8.88 -13.09 5.10
CA GLY A 106 -7.80 -13.97 4.64
C GLY A 106 -7.41 -13.83 3.16
N GLU A 107 -7.84 -12.76 2.49
CA GLU A 107 -7.68 -12.60 1.04
C GLU A 107 -7.26 -11.18 0.63
N GLY A 108 -6.76 -11.06 -0.60
CA GLY A 108 -6.41 -9.78 -1.20
C GLY A 108 -7.59 -8.99 -1.79
N GLY A 109 -7.28 -7.75 -2.18
CA GLY A 109 -8.12 -6.90 -3.02
C GLY A 109 -8.55 -7.58 -4.33
N GLN A 110 -9.75 -7.27 -4.81
CA GLN A 110 -10.27 -7.82 -6.06
C GLN A 110 -10.94 -6.71 -6.87
N LEU A 111 -10.46 -6.49 -8.09
CA LEU A 111 -11.11 -5.62 -9.06
C LEU A 111 -11.33 -6.40 -10.37
N PRO A 112 -12.60 -6.68 -10.75
CA PRO A 112 -12.90 -7.37 -12.00
C PRO A 112 -12.35 -6.62 -13.21
N GLY A 113 -11.84 -7.35 -14.22
CA GLY A 113 -11.21 -6.77 -15.42
C GLY A 113 -12.13 -5.81 -16.19
N ALA A 114 -13.44 -6.08 -16.19
CA ALA A 114 -14.49 -5.19 -16.72
C ALA A 114 -14.51 -3.78 -16.09
N LYS A 115 -13.92 -3.60 -14.91
CA LYS A 115 -13.79 -2.30 -14.23
C LYS A 115 -12.41 -1.68 -14.39
N VAL A 116 -11.47 -2.36 -15.04
CA VAL A 116 -10.10 -1.90 -15.23
C VAL A 116 -10.02 -1.13 -16.56
N TYR A 117 -10.72 0.00 -16.59
CA TYR A 117 -10.65 0.94 -17.71
C TYR A 117 -9.26 1.58 -17.81
N PRO A 118 -8.89 2.18 -18.95
CA PRO A 118 -7.59 2.80 -19.17
C PRO A 118 -7.14 3.75 -18.04
N TRP A 119 -8.03 4.64 -17.58
CA TRP A 119 -7.75 5.55 -16.46
C TRP A 119 -7.58 4.84 -15.10
N ILE A 120 -8.16 3.66 -14.91
CA ILE A 120 -7.92 2.83 -13.72
C ILE A 120 -6.58 2.13 -13.83
N ALA A 121 -6.28 1.58 -15.01
CA ALA A 121 -5.03 0.89 -15.30
C ALA A 121 -3.82 1.83 -15.15
N GLU A 122 -3.96 3.08 -15.63
CA GLU A 122 -2.97 4.14 -15.49
C GLU A 122 -2.61 4.39 -14.02
N VAL A 123 -3.61 4.66 -13.18
CA VAL A 123 -3.40 4.98 -11.76
C VAL A 123 -2.85 3.79 -10.96
N ARG A 124 -3.09 2.56 -11.44
CA ARG A 124 -2.59 1.33 -10.81
C ARG A 124 -1.27 0.83 -11.38
N HIS A 125 -0.76 1.43 -12.45
CA HIS A 125 0.36 0.91 -13.24
C HIS A 125 0.13 -0.56 -13.62
N SER A 126 -1.04 -0.83 -14.21
CA SER A 126 -1.48 -2.15 -14.66
C SER A 126 -1.97 -2.11 -16.11
N THR A 127 -2.38 -3.26 -16.64
CA THR A 127 -2.91 -3.38 -17.99
C THR A 127 -4.43 -3.15 -18.00
N PRO A 128 -4.99 -2.35 -18.92
CA PRO A 128 -6.44 -2.19 -19.04
C PRO A 128 -7.12 -3.52 -19.42
N GLY A 129 -8.32 -3.74 -18.91
CA GLY A 129 -9.14 -4.93 -19.16
C GLY A 129 -8.75 -6.18 -18.36
N VAL A 130 -7.56 -6.22 -17.77
CA VAL A 130 -7.06 -7.38 -17.01
C VAL A 130 -7.55 -7.32 -15.57
N GLY A 131 -8.12 -8.42 -15.07
CA GLY A 131 -8.57 -8.51 -13.68
C GLY A 131 -7.42 -8.40 -12.68
N LEU A 132 -7.63 -7.62 -11.61
CA LEU A 132 -6.61 -7.40 -10.58
C LEU A 132 -7.00 -8.13 -9.30
N ILE A 133 -6.32 -9.24 -9.05
CA ILE A 133 -6.38 -9.98 -7.79
C ILE A 133 -5.08 -9.69 -7.05
N SER A 134 -5.20 -9.08 -5.87
CA SER A 134 -4.02 -8.81 -5.06
C SER A 134 -3.57 -10.09 -4.34
N PRO A 135 -2.26 -10.27 -4.09
CA PRO A 135 -1.79 -11.33 -3.23
C PRO A 135 -2.48 -11.25 -1.87
N PRO A 136 -2.84 -12.38 -1.21
CA PRO A 136 -3.37 -12.33 0.15
C PRO A 136 -2.39 -11.69 1.15
N PRO A 137 -1.10 -12.08 1.20
CA PRO A 137 -0.16 -11.45 2.12
C PRO A 137 0.49 -10.21 1.50
N HIS A 138 0.96 -9.33 2.36
CA HIS A 138 2.05 -8.42 2.02
C HIS A 138 3.34 -9.24 1.92
N HIS A 139 4.00 -9.25 0.75
CA HIS A 139 5.24 -10.03 0.58
C HIS A 139 6.43 -9.44 1.35
N ASP A 140 6.29 -8.26 1.94
CA ASP A 140 7.23 -7.63 2.86
C ASP A 140 6.75 -7.63 4.31
N ILE A 141 5.78 -8.50 4.65
CA ILE A 141 5.30 -8.71 6.02
C ILE A 141 5.02 -10.21 6.23
N TYR A 142 6.01 -10.96 6.72
CA TYR A 142 5.84 -12.35 7.13
C TYR A 142 5.90 -12.55 8.64
N SER A 143 6.21 -11.50 9.36
CA SER A 143 6.37 -11.48 10.81
C SER A 143 6.07 -10.08 11.38
N ILE A 144 6.13 -9.93 12.71
CA ILE A 144 5.88 -8.64 13.36
C ILE A 144 7.06 -7.68 13.17
N GLU A 145 8.27 -8.21 13.08
CA GLU A 145 9.50 -7.48 12.77
C GLU A 145 9.49 -6.94 11.33
N ASP A 146 8.91 -7.67 10.39
CA ASP A 146 8.71 -7.17 9.02
C ASP A 146 7.66 -6.06 8.97
N LEU A 147 6.59 -6.16 9.78
CA LEU A 147 5.64 -5.06 9.93
C LEU A 147 6.34 -3.82 10.50
N ALA A 148 7.18 -3.99 11.52
CA ALA A 148 7.98 -2.91 12.07
C ALA A 148 8.92 -2.30 11.01
N GLN A 149 9.50 -3.13 10.14
CA GLN A 149 10.31 -2.66 9.01
C GLN A 149 9.48 -1.85 8.02
N LEU A 150 8.27 -2.29 7.64
CA LEU A 150 7.41 -1.50 6.76
C LEU A 150 6.93 -0.19 7.41
N ILE A 151 6.61 -0.19 8.70
CA ILE A 151 6.27 1.05 9.44
C ILE A 151 7.45 2.01 9.36
N TYR A 152 8.66 1.52 9.63
CA TYR A 152 9.89 2.32 9.52
C TYR A 152 10.10 2.83 8.08
N ASP A 153 9.89 1.99 7.05
CA ASP A 153 10.01 2.38 5.65
C ASP A 153 9.06 3.52 5.27
N LEU A 154 7.79 3.40 5.65
CA LEU A 154 6.76 4.39 5.33
C LEU A 154 6.97 5.68 6.11
N LYS A 155 7.47 5.60 7.33
CA LYS A 155 7.84 6.78 8.11
C LYS A 155 9.03 7.51 7.51
N ASN A 156 10.02 6.80 6.96
CA ASN A 156 11.11 7.44 6.20
C ASN A 156 10.63 8.02 4.87
N ALA A 157 9.66 7.38 4.20
CA ALA A 157 9.07 7.88 2.96
C ALA A 157 8.18 9.12 3.14
N ASN A 158 7.67 9.35 4.34
CA ASN A 158 6.99 10.58 4.74
C ASN A 158 7.12 10.79 6.26
N PRO A 159 8.14 11.52 6.73
CA PRO A 159 8.39 11.73 8.17
C PRO A 159 7.24 12.39 8.94
N ALA A 160 6.39 13.14 8.25
CA ALA A 160 5.27 13.85 8.86
C ALA A 160 3.98 13.00 8.97
N ALA A 161 3.87 11.90 8.21
CA ALA A 161 2.65 11.11 8.17
C ALA A 161 2.49 10.19 9.40
N ARG A 162 1.25 9.99 9.86
CA ARG A 162 0.92 8.94 10.84
C ARG A 162 0.81 7.59 10.15
N ILE A 163 1.29 6.52 10.77
CA ILE A 163 1.20 5.16 10.24
C ILE A 163 0.05 4.41 10.91
N HIS A 164 -0.92 4.00 10.10
CA HIS A 164 -2.08 3.20 10.50
C HIS A 164 -1.85 1.73 10.15
N VAL A 165 -2.28 0.82 11.00
CA VAL A 165 -2.37 -0.61 10.69
C VAL A 165 -3.82 -1.06 10.79
N LYS A 166 -4.40 -1.45 9.65
CA LYS A 166 -5.78 -1.94 9.57
C LYS A 166 -5.82 -3.45 9.75
N LEU A 167 -6.38 -3.87 10.88
CA LEU A 167 -6.66 -5.26 11.26
C LEU A 167 -8.16 -5.55 11.13
N VAL A 168 -8.52 -6.84 11.24
CA VAL A 168 -9.90 -7.28 11.34
C VAL A 168 -10.11 -7.89 12.72
N ALA A 169 -11.28 -7.63 13.30
CA ALA A 169 -11.67 -8.26 14.56
C ALA A 169 -11.73 -9.78 14.41
N GLU A 170 -10.95 -10.47 15.23
CA GLU A 170 -10.99 -11.91 15.47
C GLU A 170 -10.39 -12.18 16.85
N VAL A 171 -10.56 -13.40 17.36
CA VAL A 171 -9.97 -13.79 18.64
C VAL A 171 -8.45 -13.71 18.55
N GLY A 172 -7.82 -12.98 19.46
CA GLY A 172 -6.36 -12.78 19.49
C GLY A 172 -5.89 -11.47 18.85
N VAL A 173 -6.79 -10.68 18.26
CA VAL A 173 -6.45 -9.39 17.65
C VAL A 173 -5.83 -8.40 18.65
N GLY A 174 -6.18 -8.49 19.93
CA GLY A 174 -5.59 -7.62 20.96
C GLY A 174 -4.11 -7.90 21.17
N THR A 175 -3.69 -9.17 21.05
CA THR A 175 -2.27 -9.55 21.10
C THR A 175 -1.51 -9.00 19.89
N VAL A 176 -2.12 -9.09 18.70
CA VAL A 176 -1.55 -8.51 17.47
C VAL A 176 -1.45 -6.98 17.60
N ALA A 177 -2.48 -6.31 18.13
CA ALA A 177 -2.48 -4.87 18.35
C ALA A 177 -1.38 -4.41 19.33
N ALA A 178 -1.07 -5.20 20.36
CA ALA A 178 0.08 -4.94 21.23
C ALA A 178 1.41 -5.04 20.47
N GLY A 179 1.56 -6.02 19.57
CA GLY A 179 2.70 -6.11 18.65
C GLY A 179 2.80 -4.89 17.72
N VAL A 180 1.67 -4.47 17.13
CA VAL A 180 1.56 -3.28 16.27
C VAL A 180 1.99 -2.01 16.99
N SER A 181 1.58 -1.83 18.24
CA SER A 181 2.02 -0.70 19.07
C SER A 181 3.53 -0.73 19.36
N LYS A 182 4.09 -1.91 19.67
CA LYS A 182 5.54 -2.09 19.83
C LYS A 182 6.33 -1.90 18.54
N ALA A 183 5.71 -2.14 17.39
CA ALA A 183 6.24 -1.87 16.07
C ALA A 183 6.15 -0.38 15.67
N HIS A 184 5.78 0.49 16.62
CA HIS A 184 5.70 1.95 16.48
C HIS A 184 4.59 2.48 15.55
N ALA A 185 3.52 1.70 15.30
CA ALA A 185 2.35 2.26 14.63
C ALA A 185 1.71 3.38 15.46
N ASP A 186 1.25 4.43 14.79
CA ASP A 186 0.59 5.58 15.41
C ASP A 186 -0.92 5.31 15.62
N VAL A 187 -1.52 4.50 14.75
CA VAL A 187 -2.95 4.13 14.80
C VAL A 187 -3.13 2.64 14.52
N VAL A 188 -3.97 1.96 15.32
CA VAL A 188 -4.48 0.62 15.01
C VAL A 188 -5.97 0.71 14.71
N LEU A 189 -6.39 0.22 13.53
CA LEU A 189 -7.79 0.17 13.12
C LEU A 189 -8.32 -1.26 13.26
N ILE A 190 -9.37 -1.44 14.04
CA ILE A 190 -10.10 -2.71 14.16
C ILE A 190 -11.35 -2.68 13.29
N SER A 191 -11.34 -3.45 12.20
CA SER A 191 -12.49 -3.59 11.31
C SER A 191 -13.40 -4.75 11.70
N GLY A 192 -14.71 -4.51 11.80
CA GLY A 192 -15.72 -5.55 12.00
C GLY A 192 -15.97 -6.39 10.74
N HIS A 193 -16.42 -7.63 10.93
CA HIS A 193 -16.76 -8.58 9.84
C HIS A 193 -17.84 -8.05 8.88
N ASP A 194 -18.63 -7.09 9.33
CA ASP A 194 -19.75 -6.51 8.61
C ASP A 194 -19.35 -5.39 7.63
N GLY A 195 -18.05 -5.07 7.53
CA GLY A 195 -17.51 -4.13 6.57
C GLY A 195 -17.96 -4.38 5.12
N GLY A 196 -18.17 -3.29 4.37
CA GLY A 196 -18.56 -3.37 2.96
C GLY A 196 -17.42 -3.81 2.04
N THR A 197 -17.78 -4.25 0.82
CA THR A 197 -16.81 -4.52 -0.26
C THR A 197 -17.44 -4.29 -1.64
N GLY A 198 -16.62 -3.91 -2.61
CA GLY A 198 -17.01 -3.86 -4.02
C GLY A 198 -17.08 -5.25 -4.66
N ALA A 199 -16.17 -6.16 -4.27
CA ALA A 199 -16.07 -7.54 -4.75
C ALA A 199 -15.39 -8.44 -3.71
N ALA A 200 -16.03 -9.56 -3.38
CA ALA A 200 -15.49 -10.62 -2.54
C ALA A 200 -16.28 -11.92 -2.76
N PRO A 201 -15.68 -13.09 -2.45
CA PRO A 201 -16.43 -14.34 -2.37
C PRO A 201 -17.53 -14.26 -1.32
N LEU A 202 -18.69 -14.87 -1.64
CA LEU A 202 -19.84 -14.88 -0.72
C LEU A 202 -19.53 -15.65 0.58
N THR A 203 -18.69 -16.68 0.49
CA THR A 203 -18.23 -17.45 1.65
C THR A 203 -17.54 -16.56 2.67
N SER A 204 -16.59 -15.75 2.23
CA SER A 204 -15.82 -14.85 3.09
C SER A 204 -16.70 -13.77 3.70
N LEU A 205 -17.61 -13.19 2.92
CA LEU A 205 -18.59 -12.20 3.37
C LEU A 205 -19.54 -12.70 4.48
N LYS A 206 -19.77 -14.02 4.57
CA LYS A 206 -20.73 -14.62 5.51
C LYS A 206 -20.07 -15.36 6.66
N HIS A 207 -18.81 -15.76 6.51
CA HIS A 207 -18.19 -16.75 7.40
C HIS A 207 -16.80 -16.36 7.90
N ALA A 208 -16.26 -15.20 7.55
CA ALA A 208 -14.96 -14.75 8.03
C ALA A 208 -15.05 -13.43 8.82
N GLY A 209 -14.19 -13.30 9.84
CA GLY A 209 -14.15 -12.16 10.76
C GLY A 209 -15.14 -12.26 11.93
N ALA A 210 -14.96 -11.38 12.92
CA ALA A 210 -15.82 -11.24 14.09
C ALA A 210 -16.41 -9.81 14.23
N PRO A 211 -17.43 -9.61 15.09
CA PRO A 211 -17.94 -8.27 15.42
C PRO A 211 -16.84 -7.35 15.96
N TRP A 212 -16.88 -6.08 15.57
CA TRP A 212 -15.88 -5.10 15.99
C TRP A 212 -15.94 -4.86 17.50
N GLU A 213 -17.08 -5.05 18.16
CA GLU A 213 -17.23 -4.91 19.61
C GLU A 213 -16.31 -5.86 20.37
N LEU A 214 -16.16 -7.10 19.87
CA LEU A 214 -15.28 -8.09 20.47
C LEU A 214 -13.80 -7.71 20.29
N GLY A 215 -13.41 -7.43 19.05
CA GLY A 215 -12.03 -7.09 18.73
C GLY A 215 -11.57 -5.77 19.35
N LEU A 216 -12.47 -4.78 19.42
CA LEU A 216 -12.19 -3.47 20.03
C LEU A 216 -11.99 -3.60 21.53
N ALA A 217 -12.89 -4.31 22.23
CA ALA A 217 -12.74 -4.55 23.66
C ALA A 217 -11.45 -5.33 23.97
N GLU A 218 -11.16 -6.40 23.22
CA GLU A 218 -9.92 -7.18 23.39
C GLU A 218 -8.68 -6.31 23.17
N THR A 219 -8.70 -5.44 22.16
CA THR A 219 -7.61 -4.50 21.85
C THR A 219 -7.40 -3.49 22.97
N GLN A 220 -8.47 -2.81 23.42
CA GLN A 220 -8.43 -1.87 24.54
C GLN A 220 -7.85 -2.53 25.78
N GLN A 221 -8.37 -3.70 26.14
CA GLN A 221 -7.97 -4.41 27.34
C GLN A 221 -6.51 -4.86 27.28
N THR A 222 -6.08 -5.43 26.15
CA THR A 222 -4.72 -5.94 26.00
C THR A 222 -3.69 -4.82 26.00
N LEU A 223 -3.98 -3.68 25.35
CA LEU A 223 -3.08 -2.52 25.33
C LEU A 223 -2.90 -1.91 26.73
N LEU A 224 -3.97 -1.88 27.54
CA LEU A 224 -3.89 -1.44 28.94
C LEU A 224 -3.04 -2.40 29.78
N LEU A 225 -3.32 -3.70 29.71
CA LEU A 225 -2.57 -4.73 30.44
C LEU A 225 -1.06 -4.72 30.12
N ASN A 226 -0.66 -4.22 28.95
CA ASN A 226 0.73 -4.16 28.51
C ASN A 226 1.40 -2.79 28.64
N GLY A 227 0.71 -1.75 29.14
CA GLY A 227 1.35 -0.43 29.27
C GLY A 227 1.56 0.29 27.93
N LEU A 228 0.74 0.00 26.92
CA LEU A 228 0.90 0.48 25.54
C LEU A 228 -0.23 1.40 25.05
N ARG A 229 -1.34 1.49 25.80
CA ARG A 229 -2.57 2.18 25.34
C ARG A 229 -2.39 3.69 25.11
N ASP A 230 -1.49 4.32 25.87
CA ASP A 230 -1.18 5.74 25.86
C ASP A 230 -0.41 6.20 24.62
N ARG A 231 0.12 5.27 23.80
CA ARG A 231 1.03 5.56 22.67
C ARG A 231 0.43 5.31 21.29
N ILE A 232 -0.79 4.76 21.24
CA ILE A 232 -1.44 4.38 19.98
C ILE A 232 -2.91 4.78 19.99
N VAL A 233 -3.35 5.40 18.89
CA VAL A 233 -4.76 5.71 18.67
C VAL A 233 -5.49 4.43 18.25
N VAL A 234 -6.62 4.14 18.88
CA VAL A 234 -7.49 3.01 18.47
C VAL A 234 -8.63 3.53 17.60
N GLN A 235 -8.66 3.10 16.35
CA GLN A 235 -9.73 3.39 15.40
C GLN A 235 -10.63 2.15 15.23
N VAL A 236 -11.92 2.36 14.94
CA VAL A 236 -12.85 1.26 14.60
C VAL A 236 -13.68 1.58 13.35
N ASP A 237 -13.95 0.56 12.55
CA ASP A 237 -14.97 0.60 11.49
C ASP A 237 -15.76 -0.71 11.45
N GLY A 238 -16.94 -0.70 10.82
CA GLY A 238 -17.86 -1.84 10.81
C GLY A 238 -19.32 -1.37 10.80
N GLN A 239 -19.82 -1.02 9.62
CA GLN A 239 -21.16 -0.46 9.38
C GLN A 239 -21.68 0.56 10.42
N LEU A 240 -20.81 1.40 10.98
CA LEU A 240 -21.24 2.52 11.83
C LEU A 240 -22.19 3.42 11.03
N LYS A 241 -23.37 3.71 11.60
CA LYS A 241 -24.46 4.44 10.93
C LYS A 241 -25.03 5.57 11.78
N THR A 242 -24.88 5.50 13.09
CA THR A 242 -25.55 6.38 14.06
C THR A 242 -24.56 6.95 15.07
N GLY A 243 -24.91 8.07 15.71
CA GLY A 243 -24.15 8.60 16.85
C GLY A 243 -24.11 7.65 18.03
N ARG A 244 -25.15 6.80 18.18
CA ARG A 244 -25.14 5.71 19.17
C ARG A 244 -24.03 4.69 18.90
N ASP A 245 -23.81 4.30 17.65
CA ASP A 245 -22.74 3.36 17.29
C ASP A 245 -21.37 3.96 17.65
N VAL A 246 -21.16 5.25 17.34
CA VAL A 246 -19.95 6.00 17.71
C VAL A 246 -19.75 6.02 19.22
N MET A 247 -20.81 6.29 20.00
CA MET A 247 -20.72 6.31 21.45
C MET A 247 -20.41 4.94 22.05
N ILE A 248 -21.02 3.86 21.55
CA ILE A 248 -20.67 2.51 22.00
C ILE A 248 -19.21 2.20 21.70
N ALA A 249 -18.75 2.51 20.49
CA ALA A 249 -17.35 2.35 20.11
C ALA A 249 -16.40 3.17 21.02
N ALA A 250 -16.74 4.42 21.33
CA ALA A 250 -15.96 5.26 22.22
C ALA A 250 -15.87 4.63 23.62
N LEU A 251 -17.01 4.25 24.20
CA LEU A 251 -17.06 3.62 25.52
C LEU A 251 -16.27 2.31 25.58
N LEU A 252 -16.20 1.55 24.47
CA LEU A 252 -15.38 0.35 24.36
C LEU A 252 -13.87 0.61 24.13
N GLY A 253 -13.47 1.85 23.83
CA GLY A 253 -12.06 2.25 23.77
C GLY A 253 -11.61 2.93 22.47
N ALA A 254 -12.49 3.13 21.48
CA ALA A 254 -12.12 3.79 20.23
C ALA A 254 -12.04 5.33 20.36
N GLU A 255 -11.12 5.93 19.61
CA GLU A 255 -10.89 7.38 19.56
C GLU A 255 -11.21 8.00 18.19
N GLU A 256 -11.18 7.17 17.15
CA GLU A 256 -11.45 7.54 15.76
C GLU A 256 -12.43 6.53 15.13
N PHE A 257 -13.26 6.99 14.18
CA PHE A 257 -14.40 6.22 13.67
C PHE A 257 -14.43 6.22 12.13
N GLY A 258 -14.48 5.05 11.52
CA GLY A 258 -14.51 4.87 10.08
C GLY A 258 -15.92 4.57 9.54
N PHE A 259 -16.32 5.30 8.50
CA PHE A 259 -17.62 5.19 7.84
C PHE A 259 -17.45 4.93 6.35
N ALA A 260 -17.87 3.77 5.86
CA ALA A 260 -17.78 3.45 4.43
C ALA A 260 -19.15 3.48 3.75
N THR A 261 -20.04 2.55 4.10
CA THR A 261 -21.32 2.38 3.40
C THR A 261 -22.28 3.55 3.61
N ALA A 262 -22.37 4.12 4.82
CA ALA A 262 -23.32 5.20 5.11
C ALA A 262 -23.05 6.46 4.26
N PRO A 263 -21.81 6.99 4.15
CA PRO A 263 -21.51 8.07 3.22
C PRO A 263 -21.84 7.76 1.76
N LEU A 264 -21.62 6.52 1.30
CA LEU A 264 -22.02 6.13 -0.06
C LEU A 264 -23.54 6.15 -0.27
N VAL A 265 -24.32 5.74 0.73
CA VAL A 265 -25.80 5.81 0.70
C VAL A 265 -26.26 7.26 0.64
N VAL A 266 -25.68 8.12 1.46
CA VAL A 266 -25.93 9.57 1.45
C VAL A 266 -25.57 10.20 0.10
N SER A 267 -24.52 9.71 -0.55
CA SER A 267 -24.14 10.13 -1.92
C SER A 267 -24.96 9.48 -3.04
N GLY A 268 -25.94 8.62 -2.73
CA GLY A 268 -26.90 8.09 -3.71
C GLY A 268 -26.93 6.56 -3.86
N CYS A 269 -26.11 5.79 -3.14
CA CYS A 269 -26.16 4.33 -3.20
C CYS A 269 -27.53 3.79 -2.73
N VAL A 270 -28.20 3.04 -3.60
CA VAL A 270 -29.51 2.41 -3.33
C VAL A 270 -29.41 0.95 -2.86
N MET A 271 -28.22 0.51 -2.44
CA MET A 271 -27.98 -0.84 -1.90
C MET A 271 -28.39 -2.01 -2.83
N MET A 272 -28.25 -1.83 -4.14
CA MET A 272 -28.57 -2.87 -5.15
C MET A 272 -27.60 -4.06 -5.16
N ARG A 273 -26.39 -3.90 -4.59
CA ARG A 273 -25.36 -4.96 -4.45
C ARG A 273 -24.82 -5.55 -5.77
N VAL A 274 -24.80 -4.75 -6.83
CA VAL A 274 -24.21 -5.09 -8.15
C VAL A 274 -22.84 -4.43 -8.38
N CYS A 275 -22.14 -4.05 -7.29
CA CYS A 275 -20.91 -3.26 -7.34
C CYS A 275 -19.77 -3.90 -8.16
N HIS A 276 -19.71 -5.23 -8.16
CA HIS A 276 -18.71 -6.03 -8.87
C HIS A 276 -19.02 -6.19 -10.37
N LEU A 277 -20.26 -5.91 -10.81
CA LEU A 277 -20.69 -6.13 -12.19
C LEU A 277 -20.50 -4.90 -13.09
N ASP A 278 -19.99 -3.80 -12.53
CA ASP A 278 -19.89 -2.50 -13.21
C ASP A 278 -21.24 -1.87 -13.63
N THR A 279 -22.37 -2.38 -13.15
CA THR A 279 -23.72 -1.97 -13.56
C THR A 279 -24.44 -1.10 -12.52
N CYS A 280 -23.70 -0.33 -11.72
CA CYS A 280 -24.30 0.52 -10.69
C CYS A 280 -25.28 1.55 -11.31
N PRO A 281 -26.57 1.53 -10.96
CA PRO A 281 -27.58 2.35 -11.65
C PRO A 281 -27.47 3.85 -11.37
N VAL A 282 -26.71 4.22 -10.33
CA VAL A 282 -26.61 5.57 -9.75
C VAL A 282 -25.18 6.14 -9.81
N GLY A 283 -24.30 5.54 -10.61
CA GLY A 283 -22.96 6.09 -10.85
C GLY A 283 -21.98 6.03 -9.67
N VAL A 284 -22.29 5.27 -8.59
CA VAL A 284 -21.41 5.15 -7.41
C VAL A 284 -20.32 4.09 -7.60
N ALA A 285 -20.70 2.85 -7.88
CA ALA A 285 -19.79 1.69 -7.91
C ALA A 285 -19.61 1.14 -9.34
N THR A 286 -19.27 2.03 -10.28
CA THR A 286 -19.13 1.72 -11.71
C THR A 286 -18.06 2.61 -12.35
N GLN A 287 -17.36 2.08 -13.34
CA GLN A 287 -16.45 2.80 -14.21
C GLN A 287 -17.07 3.11 -15.57
N ASN A 288 -18.17 2.44 -15.94
CA ASN A 288 -18.93 2.75 -17.16
C ASN A 288 -19.27 4.25 -17.26
N PRO A 289 -18.79 4.95 -18.31
CA PRO A 289 -18.99 6.40 -18.47
C PRO A 289 -20.46 6.84 -18.48
N ILE A 290 -21.35 6.05 -19.09
CA ILE A 290 -22.78 6.36 -19.19
C ILE A 290 -23.45 6.26 -17.82
N LEU A 291 -23.05 5.27 -17.01
CA LEU A 291 -23.61 5.09 -15.67
C LEU A 291 -23.05 6.12 -14.68
N ARG A 292 -21.78 6.50 -14.81
CA ARG A 292 -21.14 7.55 -14.01
C ARG A 292 -21.85 8.91 -14.13
N GLN A 293 -22.36 9.25 -15.31
CA GLN A 293 -23.17 10.48 -15.52
C GLN A 293 -24.44 10.53 -14.65
N ARG A 294 -24.87 9.42 -14.07
CA ARG A 294 -26.05 9.35 -13.18
C ARG A 294 -25.72 9.65 -11.73
N PHE A 295 -24.44 9.88 -11.39
CA PHE A 295 -24.05 10.25 -10.04
C PHE A 295 -24.56 11.65 -9.68
N THR A 296 -25.29 11.75 -8.57
CA THR A 296 -25.91 13.00 -8.10
C THR A 296 -25.46 13.40 -6.69
N GLY A 297 -24.50 12.66 -6.10
CA GLY A 297 -23.93 12.98 -4.80
C GLY A 297 -23.22 14.32 -4.81
N ARG A 298 -23.27 15.03 -3.69
CA ARG A 298 -22.59 16.31 -3.49
C ARG A 298 -21.85 16.33 -2.15
N PRO A 299 -20.72 17.06 -2.04
CA PRO A 299 -19.98 17.14 -0.78
C PRO A 299 -20.86 17.55 0.40
N GLU A 300 -21.79 18.49 0.17
CA GLU A 300 -22.68 19.03 1.21
C GLU A 300 -23.60 17.95 1.80
N PHE A 301 -23.94 16.89 1.06
CA PHE A 301 -24.73 15.79 1.60
C PHE A 301 -23.94 15.00 2.64
N VAL A 302 -22.67 14.74 2.34
CA VAL A 302 -21.74 14.02 3.22
C VAL A 302 -21.40 14.87 4.44
N GLU A 303 -21.19 16.17 4.24
CA GLU A 303 -20.96 17.13 5.32
C GLU A 303 -22.12 17.15 6.32
N ASN A 304 -23.36 17.32 5.83
CA ASN A 304 -24.56 17.30 6.67
C ASN A 304 -24.73 15.98 7.42
N PHE A 305 -24.48 14.84 6.76
CA PHE A 305 -24.54 13.54 7.41
C PHE A 305 -23.58 13.46 8.61
N PHE A 306 -22.32 13.81 8.42
CA PHE A 306 -21.34 13.73 9.51
C PHE A 306 -21.63 14.72 10.64
N LEU A 307 -22.14 15.92 10.32
CA LEU A 307 -22.56 16.88 11.33
C LEU A 307 -23.78 16.38 12.12
N PHE A 308 -24.75 15.70 11.50
CA PHE A 308 -25.85 15.08 12.23
C PHE A 308 -25.38 13.96 13.16
N ILE A 309 -24.45 13.12 12.71
CA ILE A 309 -23.86 12.07 13.57
C ILE A 309 -23.11 12.70 14.73
N ALA A 310 -22.31 13.74 14.47
CA ALA A 310 -21.57 14.44 15.52
C ALA A 310 -22.52 15.12 16.53
N GLU A 311 -23.64 15.70 16.08
CA GLU A 311 -24.63 16.29 16.98
C GLU A 311 -25.33 15.22 17.84
N GLU A 312 -25.71 14.08 17.25
CA GLU A 312 -26.28 12.96 18.01
C GLU A 312 -25.28 12.42 19.05
N VAL A 313 -23.98 12.37 18.73
CA VAL A 313 -22.90 12.04 19.69
C VAL A 313 -22.90 13.03 20.86
N ARG A 314 -23.01 14.34 20.60
CA ARG A 314 -23.07 15.36 21.65
C ARG A 314 -24.26 15.18 22.57
N GLU A 315 -25.43 14.86 22.01
CA GLU A 315 -26.65 14.59 22.79
C GLU A 315 -26.46 13.41 23.76
N TYR A 316 -25.84 12.32 23.30
CA TYR A 316 -25.52 11.18 24.17
C TYR A 316 -24.44 11.52 25.21
N MET A 317 -23.39 12.26 24.83
CA MET A 317 -22.36 12.71 25.77
C MET A 317 -22.97 13.57 26.89
N ALA A 318 -23.85 14.50 26.54
CA ALA A 318 -24.59 15.33 27.50
C ALA A 318 -25.42 14.47 28.47
N GLN A 319 -26.16 13.49 27.95
CA GLN A 319 -26.97 12.57 28.76
C GLN A 319 -26.12 11.71 29.70
N LEU A 320 -24.93 11.28 29.26
CA LEU A 320 -24.02 10.44 30.03
C LEU A 320 -23.08 11.24 30.94
N GLY A 321 -23.06 12.57 30.84
CA GLY A 321 -22.27 13.46 31.68
C GLY A 321 -20.81 13.63 31.26
N PHE A 322 -20.51 13.50 29.95
CA PHE A 322 -19.19 13.72 29.35
C PHE A 322 -19.14 15.06 28.62
N ARG A 323 -18.08 15.85 28.82
CA ARG A 323 -17.89 17.14 28.12
C ARG A 323 -17.04 17.02 26.86
N THR A 324 -16.14 16.03 26.84
CA THR A 324 -15.29 15.72 25.68
C THR A 324 -15.33 14.24 25.38
N LEU A 325 -15.13 13.85 24.12
CA LEU A 325 -15.19 12.46 23.69
C LEU A 325 -14.06 11.65 24.35
N ASN A 326 -12.90 12.27 24.61
CA ASN A 326 -11.81 11.67 25.37
C ASN A 326 -12.25 11.23 26.78
N GLU A 327 -13.14 11.96 27.45
CA GLU A 327 -13.67 11.54 28.76
C GLU A 327 -14.51 10.27 28.67
N ALA A 328 -15.11 9.98 27.51
CA ALA A 328 -15.93 8.80 27.28
C ALA A 328 -15.10 7.57 26.86
N VAL A 329 -13.90 7.76 26.31
CA VAL A 329 -13.08 6.65 25.80
C VAL A 329 -12.81 5.61 26.89
N GLY A 330 -13.18 4.36 26.63
CA GLY A 330 -12.94 3.22 27.53
C GLY A 330 -13.82 3.16 28.78
N GLN A 331 -14.83 4.03 28.92
CA GLN A 331 -15.74 4.06 30.07
C GLN A 331 -16.85 3.00 29.99
N VAL A 332 -16.48 1.71 29.86
CA VAL A 332 -17.40 0.58 29.61
C VAL A 332 -18.50 0.43 30.66
N GLY A 333 -18.26 0.84 31.91
CA GLY A 333 -19.28 0.87 32.97
C GLY A 333 -20.49 1.78 32.69
N SER A 334 -20.45 2.62 31.65
CA SER A 334 -21.59 3.43 31.20
C SER A 334 -22.55 2.67 30.28
N LEU A 335 -22.24 1.44 29.87
CA LEU A 335 -23.08 0.62 28.99
C LEU A 335 -24.16 -0.13 29.79
N ASP A 336 -25.43 0.14 29.48
CA ASP A 336 -26.58 -0.56 30.10
C ASP A 336 -26.94 -1.85 29.36
N THR A 337 -26.90 -2.98 30.08
CA THR A 337 -27.24 -4.33 29.56
C THR A 337 -28.62 -4.83 29.98
N THR A 338 -29.41 -4.02 30.69
CA THR A 338 -30.71 -4.41 31.26
C THR A 338 -31.67 -4.98 30.21
N LEU A 339 -31.78 -4.32 29.05
CA LEU A 339 -32.63 -4.79 27.95
C LEU A 339 -32.16 -6.12 27.36
N ALA A 340 -30.85 -6.33 27.23
CA ALA A 340 -30.30 -7.57 26.71
C ALA A 340 -30.60 -8.75 27.65
N ARG A 341 -30.49 -8.53 28.98
CA ARG A 341 -30.81 -9.53 30.01
C ARG A 341 -32.30 -9.88 30.04
N ALA A 342 -33.19 -8.94 29.75
CA ALA A 342 -34.63 -9.19 29.68
C ALA A 342 -35.06 -9.91 28.38
N HIS A 343 -34.20 -9.94 27.36
CA HIS A 343 -34.55 -10.48 26.05
C HIS A 343 -34.46 -12.02 26.01
N TRP A 344 -35.49 -12.66 25.46
CA TRP A 344 -35.67 -14.13 25.42
C TRP A 344 -34.53 -14.92 24.77
N LYS A 345 -33.77 -14.29 23.86
CA LYS A 345 -32.59 -14.88 23.21
C LYS A 345 -31.27 -14.33 23.72
N ALA A 346 -31.21 -13.03 24.01
CA ALA A 346 -29.94 -12.35 24.29
C ALA A 346 -29.45 -12.57 25.72
N HIS A 347 -30.34 -12.92 26.66
CA HIS A 347 -29.95 -13.29 28.03
C HIS A 347 -28.99 -14.49 28.11
N LYS A 348 -28.86 -15.26 27.02
CA LYS A 348 -27.93 -16.40 26.91
C LYS A 348 -26.50 -15.98 26.58
N LEU A 349 -26.28 -14.72 26.18
CA LEU A 349 -24.95 -14.19 25.89
C LEU A 349 -24.30 -13.72 27.19
N ASP A 350 -23.03 -14.09 27.38
CA ASP A 350 -22.19 -13.52 28.43
C ASP A 350 -21.39 -12.35 27.87
N LEU A 351 -21.76 -11.13 28.25
CA LEU A 351 -21.05 -9.90 27.87
C LEU A 351 -19.98 -9.48 28.88
N THR A 352 -19.81 -10.23 29.97
CA THR A 352 -18.83 -9.90 31.03
C THR A 352 -17.41 -9.74 30.47
N PRO A 353 -16.90 -10.58 29.55
CA PRO A 353 -15.56 -10.39 28.99
C PRO A 353 -15.40 -9.10 28.18
N VAL A 354 -16.45 -8.68 27.45
CA VAL A 354 -16.42 -7.48 26.60
C VAL A 354 -16.44 -6.21 27.46
N LEU A 355 -17.20 -6.24 28.55
CA LEU A 355 -17.41 -5.10 29.45
C LEU A 355 -16.44 -5.10 30.65
N HIS A 356 -15.40 -5.93 30.61
CA HIS A 356 -14.41 -6.01 31.67
C HIS A 356 -13.52 -4.76 31.66
N GLU A 357 -13.42 -4.10 32.82
CA GLU A 357 -12.46 -3.04 33.08
C GLU A 357 -11.17 -3.66 33.65
N PRO A 358 -10.07 -3.70 32.88
CA PRO A 358 -8.83 -4.31 33.35
C PRO A 358 -8.15 -3.40 34.37
N GLU A 359 -7.65 -3.99 35.46
CA GLU A 359 -6.72 -3.30 36.35
C GLU A 359 -5.34 -3.23 35.68
N SER A 360 -4.93 -2.03 35.24
CA SER A 360 -3.60 -1.83 34.67
C SER A 360 -2.54 -1.90 35.77
N ALA A 361 -1.50 -2.72 35.54
CA ALA A 361 -0.32 -2.77 36.41
C ALA A 361 0.55 -1.51 36.30
N PHE A 362 0.29 -0.64 35.32
CA PHE A 362 1.03 0.59 35.06
C PHE A 362 0.32 1.78 35.71
N MET A 363 0.97 2.40 36.71
CA MET A 363 0.39 3.56 37.39
C MET A 363 0.14 4.72 36.42
N ASN A 364 -1.05 5.34 36.52
CA ASN A 364 -1.46 6.50 35.73
C ASN A 364 -1.49 6.28 34.20
N GLN A 365 -1.76 5.06 33.75
CA GLN A 365 -1.97 4.83 32.32
C GLN A 365 -3.32 5.41 31.87
N ASP A 366 -3.31 6.20 30.79
CA ASP A 366 -4.51 6.75 30.18
C ASP A 366 -5.30 5.68 29.39
N LEU A 367 -6.61 5.85 29.30
CA LEU A 367 -7.51 4.97 28.54
C LEU A 367 -7.51 5.27 27.02
N TYR A 368 -6.85 6.35 26.63
CA TYR A 368 -6.76 6.89 25.27
C TYR A 368 -5.32 7.28 24.95
N CYS A 369 -5.04 7.63 23.69
CA CYS A 369 -3.69 8.02 23.26
C CYS A 369 -3.34 9.42 23.79
N SER A 370 -2.38 9.51 24.71
CA SER A 370 -1.92 10.77 25.31
C SER A 370 -0.45 11.11 25.00
N SER A 371 0.27 10.20 24.34
CA SER A 371 1.66 10.35 23.93
C SER A 371 1.88 9.95 22.47
N SER A 372 3.04 10.28 21.91
CA SER A 372 3.42 9.96 20.53
C SER A 372 4.47 8.85 20.47
N GLN A 373 4.51 8.10 19.38
CA GLN A 373 5.58 7.14 19.10
C GLN A 373 6.88 7.85 18.72
N ASP A 374 8.00 7.37 19.26
CA ASP A 374 9.34 7.71 18.77
C ASP A 374 9.75 6.71 17.68
N HIS A 375 9.99 7.23 16.48
CA HIS A 375 10.36 6.44 15.30
C HIS A 375 11.88 6.40 15.06
N GLY A 376 12.69 7.11 15.86
CA GLY A 376 14.15 7.10 15.76
C GLY A 376 14.73 7.66 14.45
N LEU A 377 13.97 8.52 13.75
CA LEU A 377 14.35 9.08 12.43
C LEU A 377 15.56 10.02 12.49
N ASP A 378 15.88 10.55 13.68
CA ASP A 378 17.06 11.37 13.95
C ASP A 378 18.38 10.59 13.78
N LYS A 379 18.32 9.26 13.93
CA LYS A 379 19.47 8.36 13.81
C LYS A 379 19.64 7.76 12.42
N ALA A 380 18.69 8.01 11.50
CA ALA A 380 18.74 7.48 10.15
C ALA A 380 19.94 8.05 9.38
N LEU A 381 20.63 7.21 8.61
CA LEU A 381 21.78 7.62 7.79
C LEU A 381 21.39 8.74 6.82
N ASP A 382 20.15 8.72 6.33
CA ASP A 382 19.60 9.73 5.43
C ASP A 382 19.68 11.17 5.96
N GLN A 383 19.71 11.38 7.28
CA GLN A 383 19.94 12.73 7.83
C GLN A 383 21.26 13.31 7.34
N GLN A 384 22.30 12.48 7.25
CA GLN A 384 23.60 12.88 6.72
C GLN A 384 23.56 13.02 5.20
N LEU A 385 22.87 12.09 4.51
CA LEU A 385 22.75 12.13 3.04
C LEU A 385 22.03 13.39 2.57
N ILE A 386 20.95 13.80 3.25
CA ILE A 386 20.21 15.04 2.97
C ILE A 386 21.12 16.27 3.09
N VAL A 387 21.96 16.33 4.13
CA VAL A 387 22.92 17.43 4.32
C VAL A 387 23.96 17.44 3.20
N MET A 388 24.50 16.28 2.83
CA MET A 388 25.51 16.15 1.77
C MET A 388 24.92 16.42 0.37
N SER A 389 23.62 16.21 0.19
CA SER A 389 22.91 16.43 -1.08
C SER A 389 22.19 17.79 -1.14
N ARG A 390 22.50 18.72 -0.23
CA ARG A 390 21.77 19.99 -0.12
C ARG A 390 21.79 20.82 -1.41
N GLU A 391 22.93 20.87 -2.11
CA GLU A 391 23.04 21.60 -3.39
C GLU A 391 22.15 21.00 -4.49
N ALA A 392 21.97 19.68 -4.51
CA ALA A 392 21.05 19.03 -5.43
C ALA A 392 19.58 19.34 -5.09
N LEU A 393 19.25 19.40 -3.80
CA LEU A 393 17.89 19.70 -3.33
C LEU A 393 17.48 21.16 -3.55
N ASP A 394 18.43 22.10 -3.41
CA ASP A 394 18.14 23.53 -3.49
C ASP A 394 18.23 24.07 -4.93
N SER A 395 19.18 23.60 -5.74
CA SER A 395 19.43 24.13 -7.08
C SER A 395 19.49 23.09 -8.20
N GLY A 396 19.30 21.80 -7.90
CA GLY A 396 19.42 20.73 -8.91
C GLY A 396 20.85 20.48 -9.38
N THR A 397 21.85 20.98 -8.63
CA THR A 397 23.27 20.82 -8.99
C THR A 397 23.71 19.37 -8.77
N PRO A 398 24.41 18.73 -9.72
CA PRO A 398 24.87 17.36 -9.55
C PRO A 398 25.84 17.20 -8.38
N VAL A 399 25.58 16.24 -7.51
CA VAL A 399 26.43 15.87 -6.36
C VAL A 399 26.82 14.40 -6.45
N ARG A 400 28.10 14.12 -6.18
CA ARG A 400 28.65 12.76 -6.18
C ARG A 400 29.59 12.57 -5.01
N PHE A 401 29.38 11.51 -4.24
CA PHE A 401 30.26 11.18 -3.12
C PHE A 401 30.17 9.69 -2.74
N SER A 402 31.17 9.24 -1.97
CA SER A 402 31.19 7.89 -1.42
C SER A 402 31.14 7.93 0.10
N THR A 403 30.53 6.91 0.72
CA THR A 403 30.46 6.74 2.18
C THR A 403 30.36 5.26 2.55
N THR A 404 30.37 4.94 3.84
CA THR A 404 30.26 3.56 4.32
C THR A 404 28.82 3.21 4.70
N ILE A 405 28.45 1.95 4.55
CA ILE A 405 27.16 1.40 4.99
C ILE A 405 27.34 0.11 5.78
N SER A 406 26.41 -0.17 6.68
CA SER A 406 26.35 -1.42 7.45
C SER A 406 24.91 -1.92 7.57
N ASN A 407 24.73 -3.19 7.90
CA ASN A 407 23.42 -3.84 7.92
C ASN A 407 22.42 -3.23 8.91
N VAL A 408 22.87 -2.43 9.89
CA VAL A 408 22.01 -1.67 10.79
C VAL A 408 21.40 -0.43 10.13
N ASN A 409 21.98 0.04 9.02
CA ASN A 409 21.47 1.14 8.22
C ASN A 409 20.37 0.60 7.29
N ARG A 410 19.12 0.75 7.74
CA ARG A 410 17.92 0.29 7.03
C ARG A 410 17.28 1.46 6.30
N THR A 411 16.59 1.16 5.19
CA THR A 411 15.78 2.13 4.44
C THR A 411 16.59 3.33 3.93
N VAL A 412 17.85 3.09 3.56
CA VAL A 412 18.77 4.15 3.15
C VAL A 412 18.37 4.72 1.80
N GLY A 413 18.35 6.06 1.71
CA GLY A 413 18.00 6.85 0.53
C GLY A 413 16.53 7.22 0.42
N THR A 414 15.65 6.63 1.23
CA THR A 414 14.20 6.86 1.16
C THR A 414 13.79 8.23 1.68
N MET A 415 14.40 8.71 2.77
CA MET A 415 14.09 10.03 3.32
C MET A 415 14.72 11.15 2.47
N LEU A 416 15.91 10.90 1.91
CA LEU A 416 16.45 11.75 0.84
C LEU A 416 15.50 11.79 -0.37
N GLY A 417 14.97 10.64 -0.77
CA GLY A 417 13.96 10.52 -1.83
C GLY A 417 12.68 11.31 -1.54
N HIS A 418 12.21 11.30 -0.29
CA HIS A 418 11.10 12.14 0.15
C HIS A 418 11.39 13.63 -0.07
N GLU A 419 12.55 14.12 0.36
CA GLU A 419 12.92 15.54 0.18
C GLU A 419 13.02 15.93 -1.29
N VAL A 420 13.58 15.07 -2.16
CA VAL A 420 13.58 15.29 -3.62
C VAL A 420 12.15 15.36 -4.16
N THR A 421 11.29 14.42 -3.77
CA THR A 421 9.91 14.35 -4.25
C THR A 421 9.07 15.52 -3.77
N LYS A 422 9.30 15.99 -2.55
CA LYS A 422 8.63 17.16 -1.98
C LYS A 422 9.02 18.44 -2.71
N ALA A 423 10.27 18.56 -3.14
CA ALA A 423 10.76 19.71 -3.89
C ALA A 423 10.37 19.70 -5.38
N TYR A 424 10.39 18.52 -6.02
CA TYR A 424 10.30 18.39 -7.49
C TYR A 424 9.09 17.56 -7.98
N GLY A 425 8.24 17.08 -7.09
CA GLY A 425 7.07 16.26 -7.42
C GLY A 425 7.46 14.92 -8.10
N SER A 426 6.57 14.38 -8.93
CA SER A 426 6.83 13.14 -9.68
C SER A 426 7.85 13.27 -10.81
N GLN A 427 8.20 14.49 -11.22
CA GLN A 427 9.22 14.68 -12.26
C GLN A 427 10.62 14.31 -11.75
N GLY A 428 10.85 14.51 -10.44
CA GLY A 428 12.14 14.26 -9.80
C GLY A 428 13.23 15.17 -10.34
N LEU A 429 14.47 14.71 -10.24
CA LEU A 429 15.65 15.38 -10.77
C LEU A 429 16.10 14.73 -12.10
N PRO A 430 16.93 15.42 -12.91
CA PRO A 430 17.63 14.81 -14.03
C PRO A 430 18.42 13.57 -13.60
N ASP A 431 18.64 12.62 -14.53
CA ASP A 431 19.38 11.39 -14.19
C ASP A 431 20.81 11.70 -13.75
N GLY A 432 21.29 10.99 -12.73
CA GLY A 432 22.63 11.17 -12.17
C GLY A 432 22.88 12.50 -11.43
N THR A 433 21.82 13.26 -11.07
CA THR A 433 21.98 14.47 -10.25
C THR A 433 22.47 14.14 -8.84
N ILE A 434 21.99 13.06 -8.22
CA ILE A 434 22.53 12.57 -6.95
C ILE A 434 23.09 11.17 -7.21
N ASP A 435 24.41 10.99 -7.09
CA ASP A 435 25.07 9.68 -7.22
C ASP A 435 25.86 9.37 -5.95
N ILE A 436 25.42 8.35 -5.21
CA ILE A 436 26.01 7.98 -3.92
C ILE A 436 26.52 6.55 -4.01
N THR A 437 27.81 6.38 -3.73
CA THR A 437 28.43 5.05 -3.62
C THR A 437 28.65 4.67 -2.17
N PHE A 438 28.24 3.47 -1.80
CA PHE A 438 28.37 2.92 -0.46
C PHE A 438 29.32 1.73 -0.46
N ASP A 439 30.26 1.72 0.49
CA ASP A 439 31.12 0.57 0.77
C ASP A 439 30.60 -0.17 2.01
N GLY A 440 30.29 -1.47 1.86
CA GLY A 440 29.82 -2.33 2.95
C GLY A 440 28.51 -3.06 2.66
N SER A 441 27.78 -3.44 3.70
CA SER A 441 26.55 -4.25 3.60
C SER A 441 25.32 -3.40 3.88
N ALA A 442 24.39 -3.28 2.95
CA ALA A 442 23.15 -2.52 3.16
C ALA A 442 22.12 -3.30 3.97
N GLY A 443 21.45 -2.64 4.92
CA GLY A 443 20.32 -3.24 5.65
C GLY A 443 19.06 -3.39 4.79
N ASN A 444 17.97 -3.85 5.42
CA ASN A 444 16.68 -4.02 4.76
C ASN A 444 16.18 -2.71 4.11
N SER A 445 15.47 -2.85 2.99
CA SER A 445 14.79 -1.75 2.28
C SER A 445 15.73 -0.70 1.69
N PHE A 446 16.96 -1.06 1.33
CA PHE A 446 17.88 -0.15 0.65
C PHE A 446 17.27 0.42 -0.64
N GLY A 447 17.23 1.75 -0.77
CA GLY A 447 16.65 2.44 -1.92
C GLY A 447 15.13 2.26 -2.05
N ALA A 448 14.40 2.02 -0.95
CA ALA A 448 12.95 1.95 -0.99
C ALA A 448 12.34 3.29 -1.44
N PHE A 449 11.32 3.24 -2.31
CA PHE A 449 10.60 4.40 -2.86
C PHE A 449 11.50 5.47 -3.50
N LEU A 450 12.67 5.08 -4.02
CA LEU A 450 13.65 6.03 -4.56
C LEU A 450 13.13 6.72 -5.84
N PRO A 451 13.02 8.06 -5.86
CA PRO A 451 12.54 8.81 -7.02
C PRO A 451 13.61 8.97 -8.12
N LYS A 452 13.16 9.41 -9.29
CA LYS A 452 14.03 9.77 -10.42
C LYS A 452 15.09 10.82 -10.04
N GLY A 453 16.30 10.59 -10.53
CA GLY A 453 17.46 11.49 -10.38
C GLY A 453 18.41 11.12 -9.24
N ILE A 454 18.08 10.08 -8.47
CA ILE A 454 18.98 9.48 -7.47
C ILE A 454 19.50 8.14 -7.98
N THR A 455 20.82 7.97 -7.92
CA THR A 455 21.53 6.70 -8.15
C THR A 455 22.21 6.29 -6.85
N LEU A 456 21.91 5.08 -6.37
CA LEU A 456 22.56 4.49 -5.20
C LEU A 456 23.35 3.26 -5.61
N ARG A 457 24.62 3.20 -5.23
CA ARG A 457 25.52 2.08 -5.54
C ARG A 457 26.03 1.44 -4.28
N VAL A 458 26.06 0.11 -4.22
CA VAL A 458 26.68 -0.62 -3.11
C VAL A 458 27.79 -1.50 -3.67
N TYR A 459 29.00 -1.29 -3.14
CA TYR A 459 30.16 -2.15 -3.31
C TYR A 459 30.27 -3.02 -2.07
N GLY A 460 29.72 -4.23 -2.18
CA GLY A 460 29.41 -5.09 -1.05
C GLY A 460 28.17 -5.94 -1.32
N ASP A 461 27.24 -5.98 -0.37
CA ASP A 461 26.00 -6.77 -0.44
C ASP A 461 24.80 -5.99 0.15
N ALA A 462 23.59 -6.55 0.02
CA ALA A 462 22.39 -5.99 0.65
C ALA A 462 21.48 -7.08 1.22
N ASN A 463 20.63 -6.70 2.18
CA ASN A 463 19.60 -7.59 2.73
C ASN A 463 18.30 -7.53 1.89
N ASP A 464 17.16 -7.82 2.50
CA ASP A 464 15.87 -7.92 1.82
C ASP A 464 15.33 -6.55 1.35
N TYR A 465 14.35 -6.59 0.45
CA TYR A 465 13.54 -5.42 0.03
C TYR A 465 14.30 -4.31 -0.71
N VAL A 466 15.45 -4.62 -1.33
CA VAL A 466 16.15 -3.65 -2.19
C VAL A 466 15.20 -3.08 -3.24
N GLY A 467 15.16 -1.76 -3.38
CA GLY A 467 14.31 -1.09 -4.36
C GLY A 467 12.81 -1.33 -4.17
N LYS A 468 12.35 -1.69 -2.96
CA LYS A 468 10.93 -1.78 -2.64
C LYS A 468 10.18 -0.51 -3.05
N GLY A 469 9.16 -0.66 -3.90
CA GLY A 469 8.42 0.48 -4.44
C GLY A 469 9.25 1.48 -5.25
N LEU A 470 10.33 1.05 -5.92
CA LEU A 470 11.20 1.93 -6.72
C LEU A 470 10.37 2.84 -7.63
N SER A 471 10.68 4.14 -7.61
CA SER A 471 9.87 5.22 -8.17
C SER A 471 10.66 6.08 -9.17
N GLY A 472 11.56 5.44 -9.94
CA GLY A 472 12.33 6.07 -11.01
C GLY A 472 13.83 6.23 -10.74
N GLY A 473 14.28 5.94 -9.51
CA GLY A 473 15.71 5.94 -9.18
C GLY A 473 16.47 4.76 -9.78
N ARG A 474 17.80 4.79 -9.67
CA ARG A 474 18.70 3.72 -10.11
C ARG A 474 19.41 3.08 -8.91
N ILE A 475 19.41 1.75 -8.85
CA ILE A 475 20.11 0.98 -7.83
C ILE A 475 21.14 0.08 -8.50
N VAL A 476 22.36 0.06 -7.96
CA VAL A 476 23.44 -0.81 -8.43
C VAL A 476 24.04 -1.53 -7.24
N ILE A 477 24.14 -2.86 -7.31
CA ILE A 477 24.80 -3.66 -6.28
C ILE A 477 25.78 -4.60 -6.96
N ARG A 478 27.03 -4.55 -6.51
CA ARG A 478 28.10 -5.43 -6.97
C ARG A 478 29.05 -5.80 -5.83
N PRO A 479 29.77 -6.91 -5.95
CA PRO A 479 30.86 -7.22 -5.03
C PRO A 479 31.94 -6.13 -5.02
N PRO A 480 32.68 -5.96 -3.92
CA PRO A 480 33.76 -4.98 -3.85
C PRO A 480 34.96 -5.40 -4.72
N ASP A 481 35.77 -4.42 -5.11
CA ASP A 481 36.94 -4.62 -5.98
C ASP A 481 38.01 -5.54 -5.37
N ASN A 482 38.05 -5.63 -4.05
CA ASN A 482 39.01 -6.43 -3.29
C ASN A 482 38.50 -7.83 -2.92
N THR A 483 37.53 -8.36 -3.67
CA THR A 483 37.09 -9.75 -3.52
C THR A 483 38.23 -10.73 -3.82
N PRO A 484 38.25 -11.91 -3.16
CA PRO A 484 39.23 -12.95 -3.47
C PRO A 484 39.21 -13.32 -4.96
N GLU A 485 40.37 -13.62 -5.58
CA GLU A 485 40.46 -13.93 -7.02
C GLU A 485 39.58 -15.11 -7.47
N ASN A 486 39.23 -16.02 -6.54
CA ASN A 486 38.37 -17.17 -6.79
C ASN A 486 36.88 -16.92 -6.51
N TYR A 487 36.50 -15.68 -6.19
CA TYR A 487 35.10 -15.31 -5.98
C TYR A 487 34.37 -15.15 -7.31
N VAL A 488 33.29 -15.92 -7.49
CA VAL A 488 32.45 -15.92 -8.70
C VAL A 488 31.11 -15.31 -8.33
N ALA A 489 30.81 -14.12 -8.84
CA ALA A 489 29.64 -13.35 -8.41
C ALA A 489 28.32 -14.07 -8.74
N GLU A 490 28.27 -14.68 -9.94
CA GLU A 490 27.11 -15.39 -10.46
C GLU A 490 26.75 -16.68 -9.72
N ASP A 491 27.63 -17.17 -8.83
CA ASP A 491 27.39 -18.34 -7.97
C ASP A 491 27.06 -17.98 -6.51
N ASN A 492 27.08 -16.69 -6.16
CA ASN A 492 26.98 -16.23 -4.77
C ASN A 492 25.82 -15.24 -4.57
N ILE A 493 25.24 -15.28 -3.37
CA ILE A 493 24.14 -14.37 -3.00
C ILE A 493 24.70 -12.96 -2.79
N ILE A 494 24.14 -11.99 -3.51
CA ILE A 494 24.50 -10.57 -3.41
C ILE A 494 23.42 -9.74 -2.70
N ALA A 495 22.16 -10.16 -2.78
CA ALA A 495 21.04 -9.49 -2.14
C ALA A 495 19.94 -10.46 -1.69
N GLY A 496 19.13 -10.02 -0.72
CA GLY A 496 18.07 -10.83 -0.12
C GLY A 496 16.83 -11.05 -0.99
N ASN A 497 15.69 -11.19 -0.32
CA ASN A 497 14.40 -11.54 -0.88
C ASN A 497 13.56 -10.30 -1.24
N VAL A 498 12.52 -10.53 -2.04
CA VAL A 498 11.41 -9.59 -2.27
C VAL A 498 11.90 -8.21 -2.78
N ILE A 499 12.94 -8.26 -3.60
CA ILE A 499 13.55 -7.10 -4.26
C ILE A 499 12.58 -6.54 -5.30
N LEU A 500 12.53 -5.21 -5.44
CA LEU A 500 11.64 -4.47 -6.35
C LEU A 500 10.14 -4.71 -6.09
N PHE A 501 9.77 -5.03 -4.85
CA PHE A 501 8.37 -5.26 -4.51
C PHE A 501 7.48 -4.07 -4.89
N GLY A 502 6.55 -4.28 -5.83
CA GLY A 502 5.61 -3.24 -6.22
C GLY A 502 6.25 -2.05 -6.96
N ALA A 503 7.47 -2.18 -7.47
CA ALA A 503 8.19 -1.09 -8.13
C ALA A 503 7.39 -0.51 -9.32
N THR A 504 7.43 0.80 -9.54
CA THR A 504 6.59 1.52 -10.52
C THR A 504 7.37 2.37 -11.53
N SER A 505 8.70 2.46 -11.41
CA SER A 505 9.65 2.78 -12.49
C SER A 505 11.07 2.74 -11.93
N GLY A 506 12.08 2.89 -12.79
CA GLY A 506 13.49 2.95 -12.39
C GLY A 506 14.25 1.68 -12.78
N GLU A 507 15.51 1.63 -12.40
CA GLU A 507 16.47 0.63 -12.86
C GLU A 507 17.19 -0.05 -11.69
N ALA A 508 17.39 -1.36 -11.76
CA ALA A 508 18.20 -2.11 -10.81
C ALA A 508 19.21 -3.03 -11.52
N PHE A 509 20.48 -2.90 -11.17
CA PHE A 509 21.58 -3.71 -11.71
C PHE A 509 22.26 -4.48 -10.58
N LEU A 510 22.11 -5.80 -10.56
CA LEU A 510 22.50 -6.66 -9.44
C LEU A 510 23.47 -7.74 -9.92
N ARG A 511 24.76 -7.58 -9.60
CA ARG A 511 25.81 -8.54 -9.99
C ARG A 511 25.94 -9.66 -8.96
N GLY A 512 25.10 -10.69 -9.13
CA GLY A 512 25.11 -11.92 -8.36
C GLY A 512 23.72 -12.55 -8.25
N VAL A 513 23.59 -13.57 -7.41
CA VAL A 513 22.32 -14.27 -7.15
C VAL A 513 21.51 -13.52 -6.09
N VAL A 514 20.20 -13.43 -6.28
CA VAL A 514 19.28 -12.86 -5.29
C VAL A 514 18.31 -13.90 -4.75
N GLY A 515 17.68 -13.58 -3.61
CA GLY A 515 16.75 -14.46 -2.93
C GLY A 515 15.42 -14.69 -3.66
N GLU A 516 14.43 -15.11 -2.89
CA GLU A 516 13.09 -15.43 -3.37
C GLU A 516 12.29 -14.18 -3.76
N ARG A 517 11.27 -14.36 -4.62
CA ARG A 517 10.29 -13.31 -4.97
C ARG A 517 10.90 -12.05 -5.57
N PHE A 518 11.99 -12.22 -6.31
CA PHE A 518 12.57 -11.14 -7.09
C PHE A 518 11.54 -10.52 -8.04
N ALA A 519 11.41 -9.20 -8.05
CA ALA A 519 10.46 -8.44 -8.86
C ALA A 519 8.98 -8.84 -8.65
N VAL A 520 8.65 -9.32 -7.44
CA VAL A 520 7.25 -9.59 -7.09
C VAL A 520 6.42 -8.32 -7.21
N ARG A 521 5.27 -8.41 -7.88
CA ARG A 521 4.39 -7.27 -8.16
C ARG A 521 5.08 -6.09 -8.89
N ASN A 522 6.19 -6.31 -9.60
CA ASN A 522 6.82 -5.24 -10.39
C ASN A 522 5.82 -4.70 -11.43
N SER A 523 5.67 -3.38 -11.46
CA SER A 523 4.68 -2.62 -12.21
C SER A 523 5.32 -1.65 -13.21
N GLY A 524 6.64 -1.59 -13.31
CA GLY A 524 7.29 -0.66 -14.24
C GLY A 524 8.81 -0.56 -14.19
N ALA A 525 9.49 -1.18 -13.22
CA ALA A 525 10.95 -1.11 -13.14
C ALA A 525 11.62 -2.06 -14.14
N HIS A 526 12.82 -1.66 -14.58
CA HIS A 526 13.72 -2.49 -15.36
C HIS A 526 14.83 -3.04 -14.47
N ALA A 527 15.18 -4.31 -14.65
CA ALA A 527 16.19 -4.94 -13.81
C ALA A 527 17.03 -5.95 -14.56
N VAL A 528 18.32 -6.04 -14.20
CA VAL A 528 19.25 -7.08 -14.64
C VAL A 528 19.88 -7.73 -13.42
N VAL A 529 19.82 -9.06 -13.35
CA VAL A 529 20.33 -9.86 -12.24
C VAL A 529 20.97 -11.15 -12.75
N GLU A 530 21.96 -11.71 -12.05
CA GLU A 530 22.72 -12.89 -12.51
C GLU A 530 22.15 -14.23 -12.02
N GLY A 531 21.14 -14.22 -11.14
CA GLY A 531 20.39 -15.40 -10.74
C GLY A 531 19.30 -15.06 -9.73
N VAL A 532 18.23 -15.85 -9.68
CA VAL A 532 17.08 -15.60 -8.79
C VAL A 532 16.61 -16.87 -8.09
N GLY A 533 16.11 -16.73 -6.86
CA GLY A 533 15.45 -17.80 -6.11
C GLY A 533 14.05 -18.17 -6.64
N ASP A 534 13.27 -18.86 -5.81
CA ASP A 534 11.90 -19.27 -6.13
C ASP A 534 10.97 -18.05 -6.29
N HIS A 535 9.90 -18.19 -7.06
CA HIS A 535 8.85 -17.16 -7.26
C HIS A 535 9.33 -15.87 -7.93
N GLY A 536 10.36 -15.91 -8.78
CA GLY A 536 10.78 -14.75 -9.57
C GLY A 536 9.65 -14.23 -10.48
N CYS A 537 9.51 -12.90 -10.57
CA CYS A 537 8.47 -12.19 -11.32
C CYS A 537 7.02 -12.56 -10.93
N GLU A 538 6.80 -13.08 -9.72
CA GLU A 538 5.47 -13.41 -9.21
C GLU A 538 4.56 -12.17 -9.19
N TYR A 539 3.35 -12.29 -9.74
CA TYR A 539 2.38 -11.20 -9.90
C TYR A 539 2.88 -9.96 -10.66
N MET A 540 3.95 -10.01 -11.46
CA MET A 540 4.42 -8.84 -12.22
C MET A 540 3.35 -8.36 -13.22
N THR A 541 3.16 -7.03 -13.31
CA THR A 541 2.18 -6.35 -14.19
C THR A 541 2.80 -5.34 -15.16
N GLY A 542 4.09 -5.05 -15.04
CA GLY A 542 4.78 -4.11 -15.90
C GLY A 542 6.28 -4.11 -15.65
N GLY A 543 7.01 -3.38 -16.50
CA GLY A 543 8.47 -3.38 -16.49
C GLY A 543 9.08 -4.51 -17.32
N ARG A 544 10.41 -4.60 -17.27
CA ARG A 544 11.17 -5.60 -18.03
C ARG A 544 12.32 -6.14 -17.18
N VAL A 545 12.39 -7.46 -17.04
CA VAL A 545 13.38 -8.13 -16.18
C VAL A 545 14.30 -9.00 -17.01
N VAL A 546 15.60 -8.93 -16.76
CA VAL A 546 16.62 -9.78 -17.39
C VAL A 546 17.30 -10.60 -16.31
N VAL A 547 17.28 -11.92 -16.46
CA VAL A 547 17.98 -12.87 -15.58
C VAL A 547 19.10 -13.54 -16.39
N LEU A 548 20.35 -13.25 -16.05
CA LEU A 548 21.56 -13.73 -16.73
C LEU A 548 22.06 -15.08 -16.18
N GLY A 549 21.20 -15.84 -15.52
CA GLY A 549 21.57 -17.14 -14.95
C GLY A 549 20.36 -17.91 -14.42
N ARG A 550 20.60 -18.74 -13.40
CA ARG A 550 19.63 -19.74 -12.93
C ARG A 550 18.42 -19.08 -12.26
N THR A 551 17.26 -19.71 -12.43
CA THR A 551 16.02 -19.36 -11.74
C THR A 551 15.59 -20.44 -10.76
N GLY A 552 14.85 -20.06 -9.72
CA GLY A 552 14.11 -20.99 -8.88
C GLY A 552 12.74 -21.37 -9.47
N ARG A 553 12.00 -22.19 -8.72
CA ARG A 553 10.70 -22.76 -9.09
C ARG A 553 9.60 -21.69 -9.14
N ASN A 554 8.51 -22.02 -9.82
CA ASN A 554 7.28 -21.23 -9.87
C ASN A 554 7.50 -19.81 -10.41
N PHE A 555 8.45 -19.65 -11.33
CA PHE A 555 8.75 -18.38 -11.98
C PHE A 555 7.52 -17.87 -12.76
N ALA A 556 7.27 -16.56 -12.71
CA ALA A 556 6.17 -15.86 -13.36
C ALA A 556 4.74 -16.29 -12.94
N ALA A 557 4.59 -16.91 -11.76
CA ALA A 557 3.26 -17.23 -11.22
C ALA A 557 2.41 -15.96 -11.05
N GLY A 558 1.19 -15.94 -11.59
CA GLY A 558 0.30 -14.78 -11.53
C GLY A 558 0.79 -13.54 -12.32
N MET A 559 1.86 -13.66 -13.12
CA MET A 559 2.37 -12.58 -13.95
C MET A 559 1.33 -12.24 -15.03
N SER A 560 0.84 -11.01 -15.01
CA SER A 560 -0.26 -10.53 -15.86
C SER A 560 0.13 -9.35 -16.76
N GLY A 561 1.36 -8.85 -16.66
CA GLY A 561 1.92 -7.84 -17.57
C GLY A 561 3.44 -7.68 -17.41
N GLY A 562 4.06 -6.97 -18.35
CA GLY A 562 5.52 -6.84 -18.46
C GLY A 562 6.17 -8.00 -19.23
N VAL A 563 7.50 -7.98 -19.33
CA VAL A 563 8.28 -9.00 -20.07
C VAL A 563 9.48 -9.45 -19.22
N ALA A 564 9.78 -10.75 -19.21
CA ALA A 564 11.02 -11.24 -18.61
C ALA A 564 11.86 -12.01 -19.65
N TYR A 565 13.17 -11.79 -19.63
CA TYR A 565 14.15 -12.48 -20.46
C TYR A 565 15.05 -13.30 -19.56
N VAL A 566 15.17 -14.60 -19.82
CA VAL A 566 15.99 -15.53 -19.02
C VAL A 566 17.03 -16.16 -19.91
N TYR A 567 18.30 -16.00 -19.55
CA TYR A 567 19.42 -16.65 -20.20
C TYR A 567 19.52 -18.11 -19.74
N ASP A 568 19.16 -19.06 -20.61
CA ASP A 568 19.07 -20.49 -20.31
C ASP A 568 19.91 -21.33 -21.29
N PRO A 569 21.25 -21.27 -21.19
CA PRO A 569 22.14 -22.04 -22.06
C PRO A 569 21.98 -23.57 -21.89
N ASP A 570 21.53 -24.01 -20.71
CA ASP A 570 21.38 -25.44 -20.36
C ASP A 570 19.98 -26.01 -20.65
N GLY A 571 19.02 -25.19 -21.07
CA GLY A 571 17.66 -25.63 -21.41
C GLY A 571 16.83 -26.10 -20.20
N THR A 572 17.11 -25.59 -19.01
CA THR A 572 16.47 -26.03 -17.74
C THR A 572 15.28 -25.18 -17.33
N PHE A 573 15.20 -23.94 -17.83
CA PHE A 573 14.21 -22.94 -17.41
C PHE A 573 12.75 -23.39 -17.58
N PRO A 574 12.34 -24.09 -18.65
CA PRO A 574 10.94 -24.49 -18.83
C PRO A 574 10.37 -25.32 -17.67
N SER A 575 11.21 -26.05 -16.94
CA SER A 575 10.78 -26.85 -15.78
C SER A 575 10.47 -26.03 -14.53
N HIS A 576 10.94 -24.79 -14.48
CA HIS A 576 10.75 -23.86 -13.37
C HIS A 576 9.62 -22.85 -13.62
N LEU A 577 9.17 -22.72 -14.86
CA LEU A 577 8.14 -21.77 -15.28
C LEU A 577 6.74 -22.23 -14.83
N ASN A 578 5.99 -21.33 -14.20
CA ASN A 578 4.55 -21.51 -14.03
C ASN A 578 3.81 -21.10 -15.31
N THR A 579 3.16 -22.05 -15.96
CA THR A 579 2.48 -21.84 -17.26
C THR A 579 1.00 -21.51 -17.14
N GLU A 580 0.50 -21.10 -15.97
CA GLU A 580 -0.94 -20.81 -15.81
C GLU A 580 -1.37 -19.60 -16.67
N MET A 581 -0.57 -18.53 -16.67
CA MET A 581 -0.91 -17.23 -17.31
C MET A 581 0.07 -16.78 -18.39
N VAL A 582 1.26 -17.38 -18.46
CA VAL A 582 2.35 -16.96 -19.36
C VAL A 582 2.72 -18.06 -20.33
N ASP A 583 3.29 -17.66 -21.47
CA ASP A 583 3.87 -18.54 -22.48
C ASP A 583 5.33 -18.12 -22.76
N LEU A 584 6.09 -19.03 -23.39
CA LEU A 584 7.42 -18.73 -23.93
C LEU A 584 7.31 -18.30 -25.39
N ASP A 585 7.74 -17.07 -25.67
CA ASP A 585 7.72 -16.48 -27.00
C ASP A 585 9.13 -16.43 -27.62
N GLN A 586 9.18 -16.27 -28.95
CA GLN A 586 10.43 -15.96 -29.65
C GLN A 586 10.79 -14.48 -29.46
N LEU A 587 12.09 -14.18 -29.40
CA LEU A 587 12.57 -12.80 -29.40
C LEU A 587 12.46 -12.22 -30.82
N ASP A 588 11.93 -11.01 -30.93
CA ASP A 588 11.95 -10.20 -32.15
C ASP A 588 13.17 -9.25 -32.18
N GLU A 589 13.33 -8.46 -33.26
CA GLU A 589 14.47 -7.56 -33.41
C GLU A 589 14.50 -6.45 -32.33
N ASP A 590 13.33 -5.93 -31.94
CA ASP A 590 13.19 -4.91 -30.90
C ASP A 590 13.56 -5.45 -29.51
N ASP A 591 13.18 -6.70 -29.21
CA ASP A 591 13.61 -7.41 -28.01
C ASP A 591 15.13 -7.53 -27.94
N LEU A 592 15.77 -7.90 -29.04
CA LEU A 592 17.20 -8.13 -29.11
C LEU A 592 17.99 -6.84 -28.94
N GLU A 593 17.57 -5.75 -29.59
CA GLU A 593 18.20 -4.43 -29.43
C GLU A 593 18.09 -3.94 -27.98
N TRP A 594 16.90 -4.04 -27.39
CA TRP A 594 16.68 -3.63 -26.01
C TRP A 594 17.48 -4.48 -25.01
N LEU A 595 17.49 -5.80 -25.20
CA LEU A 595 18.20 -6.74 -24.33
C LEU A 595 19.71 -6.49 -24.38
N HIS A 596 20.26 -6.25 -25.58
CA HIS A 596 21.67 -5.89 -25.74
C HIS A 596 22.02 -4.63 -24.94
N SER A 597 21.24 -3.56 -25.12
CA SER A 597 21.45 -2.28 -24.43
C SER A 597 21.36 -2.42 -22.90
N MET A 598 20.41 -3.21 -22.39
CA MET A 598 20.29 -3.44 -20.95
C MET A 598 21.46 -4.23 -20.37
N ILE A 599 22.01 -5.19 -21.10
CA ILE A 599 23.19 -5.95 -20.67
C ILE A 599 24.43 -5.05 -20.72
N GLU A 600 24.57 -4.18 -21.73
CA GLU A 600 25.63 -3.15 -21.76
C GLU A 600 25.55 -2.24 -20.53
N MET A 601 24.38 -1.69 -20.22
CA MET A 601 24.19 -0.87 -19.02
C MET A 601 24.52 -1.63 -17.72
N HIS A 602 24.17 -2.91 -17.66
CA HIS A 602 24.52 -3.76 -16.52
C HIS A 602 26.03 -3.94 -16.41
N VAL A 603 26.75 -4.19 -17.51
CA VAL A 603 28.21 -4.29 -17.53
C VAL A 603 28.85 -2.97 -17.12
N ASP A 604 28.42 -1.85 -17.69
CA ASP A 604 28.94 -0.52 -17.37
C ASP A 604 28.72 -0.15 -15.90
N ALA A 605 27.61 -0.58 -15.32
CA ALA A 605 27.29 -0.29 -13.92
C ALA A 605 27.98 -1.23 -12.93
N THR A 606 28.29 -2.47 -13.32
CA THR A 606 28.66 -3.54 -12.37
C THR A 606 29.95 -4.30 -12.68
N ASP A 607 30.57 -4.08 -13.83
CA ASP A 607 31.63 -4.92 -14.42
C ASP A 607 31.26 -6.42 -14.42
N SER A 608 30.01 -6.74 -14.77
CA SER A 608 29.51 -8.12 -14.82
C SER A 608 30.33 -8.97 -15.79
N ALA A 609 30.95 -10.03 -15.26
CA ALA A 609 31.68 -11.00 -16.07
C ALA A 609 30.73 -11.82 -16.97
N VAL A 610 29.52 -12.12 -16.49
CA VAL A 610 28.49 -12.82 -17.28
C VAL A 610 28.05 -11.96 -18.46
N GLY A 611 27.71 -10.70 -18.21
CA GLY A 611 27.31 -9.75 -19.24
C GLY A 611 28.41 -9.55 -20.30
N GLN A 612 29.67 -9.39 -19.88
CA GLN A 612 30.81 -9.30 -20.80
C GLN A 612 30.94 -10.54 -21.69
N ARG A 613 30.78 -11.75 -21.15
CA ARG A 613 30.83 -13.00 -21.93
C ARG A 613 29.69 -13.09 -22.94
N ILE A 614 28.48 -12.68 -22.54
CA ILE A 614 27.30 -12.67 -23.42
C ILE A 614 27.50 -11.69 -24.58
N LEU A 615 27.95 -10.46 -24.29
CA LEU A 615 28.17 -9.42 -25.30
C LEU A 615 29.32 -9.76 -26.25
N ALA A 616 30.37 -10.46 -25.77
CA ALA A 616 31.52 -10.84 -26.59
C ALA A 616 31.17 -11.79 -27.76
N ASP A 617 30.10 -12.58 -27.64
CA ASP A 617 29.58 -13.48 -28.68
C ASP A 617 28.05 -13.35 -28.82
N TRP A 618 27.56 -12.11 -28.85
CA TRP A 618 26.13 -11.82 -28.91
C TRP A 618 25.34 -12.62 -29.98
N PRO A 619 25.82 -12.76 -31.24
CA PRO A 619 25.07 -13.47 -32.28
C PRO A 619 24.71 -14.92 -31.93
N THR A 620 25.58 -15.57 -31.14
CA THR A 620 25.38 -16.92 -30.63
C THR A 620 24.59 -16.89 -29.34
N GLN A 621 25.00 -16.04 -28.38
CA GLN A 621 24.47 -16.03 -27.02
C GLN A 621 23.00 -15.60 -26.93
N GLN A 622 22.56 -14.69 -27.81
CA GLN A 622 21.17 -14.26 -27.87
C GLN A 622 20.17 -15.41 -28.10
N ARG A 623 20.61 -16.53 -28.69
CA ARG A 623 19.76 -17.69 -28.99
C ARG A 623 19.43 -18.52 -27.76
N HIS A 624 20.12 -18.29 -26.65
CA HIS A 624 19.88 -18.97 -25.37
C HIS A 624 18.90 -18.21 -24.47
N PHE A 625 18.36 -17.08 -24.91
CA PHE A 625 17.35 -16.37 -24.15
C PHE A 625 15.95 -16.93 -24.40
N ALA A 626 15.20 -17.08 -23.31
CA ALA A 626 13.77 -17.33 -23.31
C ALA A 626 13.02 -16.04 -22.96
N LYS A 627 12.02 -15.66 -23.78
CA LYS A 627 11.11 -14.55 -23.50
C LYS A 627 9.84 -15.07 -22.84
N VAL A 628 9.55 -14.62 -21.63
CA VAL A 628 8.32 -14.93 -20.89
C VAL A 628 7.31 -13.81 -21.10
N MET A 629 6.14 -14.17 -21.63
CA MET A 629 5.10 -13.21 -22.00
C MET A 629 3.71 -13.64 -21.47
N PRO A 630 3.00 -12.78 -20.72
CA PRO A 630 1.63 -13.07 -20.29
C PRO A 630 0.63 -13.04 -21.45
N ARG A 631 -0.29 -14.02 -21.49
CA ARG A 631 -1.27 -14.17 -22.59
C ARG A 631 -2.21 -12.99 -22.70
N ASP A 632 -2.76 -12.53 -21.58
CA ASP A 632 -3.75 -11.44 -21.56
C ASP A 632 -3.10 -10.13 -21.96
N TYR A 633 -1.89 -9.88 -21.46
CA TYR A 633 -1.09 -8.73 -21.86
C TYR A 633 -0.78 -8.74 -23.35
N LYS A 634 -0.34 -9.89 -23.89
CA LYS A 634 -0.09 -10.07 -25.33
C LYS A 634 -1.34 -9.78 -26.17
N ARG A 635 -2.50 -10.28 -25.74
CA ARG A 635 -3.79 -9.99 -26.41
C ARG A 635 -4.11 -8.50 -26.41
N VAL A 636 -3.90 -7.81 -25.29
CA VAL A 636 -4.12 -6.36 -25.20
C VAL A 636 -3.16 -5.59 -26.10
N LEU A 637 -1.86 -5.91 -26.11
CA LEU A 637 -0.89 -5.26 -27.00
C LEU A 637 -1.24 -5.46 -28.48
N GLN A 638 -1.69 -6.65 -28.87
CA GLN A 638 -2.15 -6.93 -30.23
C GLN A 638 -3.40 -6.11 -30.59
N ALA A 639 -4.35 -5.98 -29.67
CA ALA A 639 -5.55 -5.17 -29.85
C ALA A 639 -5.20 -3.67 -30.00
N ILE A 640 -4.25 -3.16 -29.21
CA ILE A 640 -3.75 -1.79 -29.32
C ILE A 640 -3.11 -1.56 -30.69
N ALA A 641 -2.17 -2.43 -31.08
CA ALA A 641 -1.47 -2.31 -32.37
C ALA A 641 -2.45 -2.37 -33.56
N GLU A 642 -3.46 -3.23 -33.50
CA GLU A 642 -4.50 -3.31 -34.53
C GLU A 642 -5.39 -2.07 -34.56
N ALA A 643 -5.76 -1.53 -33.39
CA ALA A 643 -6.56 -0.32 -33.29
C ALA A 643 -5.81 0.89 -33.87
N GLU A 644 -4.53 1.04 -33.54
CA GLU A 644 -3.65 2.06 -34.11
C GLU A 644 -3.51 1.92 -35.62
N ARG A 645 -3.33 0.69 -36.12
CA ARG A 645 -3.24 0.39 -37.56
C ARG A 645 -4.53 0.70 -38.32
N THR A 646 -5.68 0.49 -37.69
CA THR A 646 -7.01 0.68 -38.30
C THR A 646 -7.61 2.07 -38.04
N GLY A 647 -6.99 2.88 -37.19
CA GLY A 647 -7.49 4.20 -36.78
C GLY A 647 -8.76 4.13 -35.93
N THR A 648 -8.98 3.02 -35.21
CA THR A 648 -10.11 2.85 -34.30
C THR A 648 -9.75 3.31 -32.88
N ASP A 649 -10.78 3.58 -32.06
CA ASP A 649 -10.58 3.99 -30.68
C ASP A 649 -9.91 2.85 -29.88
N VAL A 650 -8.67 3.10 -29.45
CA VAL A 650 -7.83 2.13 -28.73
C VAL A 650 -8.50 1.67 -27.44
N ASP A 651 -9.13 2.57 -26.69
CA ASP A 651 -9.76 2.25 -25.42
C ASP A 651 -10.96 1.32 -25.63
N GLN A 652 -11.75 1.57 -26.69
CA GLN A 652 -12.85 0.68 -27.05
C GLN A 652 -12.35 -0.70 -27.50
N ALA A 653 -11.29 -0.75 -28.31
CA ALA A 653 -10.70 -2.00 -28.78
C ALA A 653 -10.16 -2.84 -27.62
N VAL A 654 -9.46 -2.21 -26.66
CA VAL A 654 -8.92 -2.87 -25.47
C VAL A 654 -10.04 -3.39 -24.57
N MET A 655 -11.06 -2.57 -24.31
CA MET A 655 -12.20 -3.03 -23.48
C MET A 655 -13.00 -4.12 -24.19
N ALA A 656 -13.18 -4.06 -25.51
CA ALA A 656 -13.82 -5.14 -26.27
C ALA A 656 -13.03 -6.45 -26.15
N ALA A 657 -11.72 -6.42 -26.36
CA ALA A 657 -10.85 -7.59 -26.21
C ALA A 657 -10.89 -8.21 -24.80
N ALA A 658 -11.12 -7.39 -23.77
CA ALA A 658 -11.26 -7.83 -22.38
C ALA A 658 -12.62 -8.46 -22.06
N HIS A 659 -13.67 -8.13 -22.82
CA HIS A 659 -15.03 -8.62 -22.62
C HIS A 659 -15.34 -9.93 -23.36
N GLY A 660 -14.43 -10.41 -24.21
CA GLY A 660 -14.66 -11.55 -25.11
C GLY A 660 -15.53 -11.13 -26.28
#